data_AF-A0A1M6EWB1-F1
#
_entry.id   AF-A0A1M6EWB1-F1
#
_cell.length_a   1.000
_cell.length_b   1.000
_cell.length_c   1.000
_cell.angle_alpha   90.00
_cell.angle_beta   90.00
_cell.angle_gamma   90.00
#
_symmetry.space_group_name_H-M   'P 1'
#
loop_
_entity.id
_entity.type
_entity.pdbx_description
1 polymer ?
#
loop_
_entity_poly.entity_id
_entity_poly.type
_entity_poly.pdbx_seq_one_letter_code
_entity_poly.pdbx_strand_id
1 'polypeptide(L)'
;MHIQTVILIILAAIIALVIALFQYYYKTRKRGRIAILLSFLRFTTLFGLLLLLVNPKFSKKVYSTEKANLILLTDNSSSVAPYQDDIESVLDAIRDDAKISERFEIRPYSFDRTLGNDSLTFAGGQTDITTALKTVQEAYSRSNAAIVMITDGNQTLGQDYGFYGKNQEMPIYPVAIGDTTRYEDLAITQVNANRYAFLKNKYPIEIFVSYFGSSDTRSRLVVLEDGKQVYRETLSLNGSDNVRVINALFDAGSVGLKNITVSIEALPDERNTANNLKEIAVEVIDEKTNVTLVSNWVHPDIAALKKAIESNGQRSVSIARPKADAKAWEDTDLFILYQPDHSFKAVYDYIDNSKTGVLTLAGSRTNWTFLNQVQSAFAKNSSQQSEAIGALLNEGFTLFDTKDFSVADLPPVTGSLGEIRLREQAEVLLGQRIKGVDVKQPLLAVFNGDVQKEAVFFGEDIWKWRMQSYRRDRNFKNFDDLIGKLVLLLTSNQSRERLTLEYEAIFSGSRDAKIQATYFDNTFVFDPEADLSLRLEGGTITGSMEIPMLLKGRYYEADLSNLKPGKYTFTVTEKGDGISKSGRFTILDFDVEKQFLSTDYPKMERLAQNTDGVLFYPSGVTALVDSLVSDQRFVPVQVSDQNIVSLIDFRMLLAIIVFSLAAEWFIRKYSGLT
;
A
#
# COMPACT_ATOMS: atom_id res chain seq x y z
N MET A 1 56.37 -7.07 21.48
CA MET A 1 56.09 -8.10 22.50
C MET A 1 56.10 -7.43 23.87
N HIS A 2 55.12 -7.68 24.74
CA HIS A 2 55.07 -7.05 26.06
C HIS A 2 56.21 -7.55 26.96
N ILE A 3 56.75 -6.67 27.81
CA ILE A 3 57.86 -6.95 28.74
C ILE A 3 57.50 -8.12 29.67
N GLN A 4 56.25 -8.22 30.11
CA GLN A 4 55.75 -9.33 30.94
C GLN A 4 55.89 -10.69 30.24
N THR A 5 55.58 -10.77 28.95
CA THR A 5 55.72 -12.01 28.16
C THR A 5 57.19 -12.41 28.04
N VAL A 6 58.10 -11.45 27.88
CA VAL A 6 59.56 -11.71 27.84
C VAL A 6 60.02 -12.31 29.18
N ILE A 7 59.59 -11.74 30.30
CA ILE A 7 59.93 -12.23 31.65
C ILE A 7 59.41 -13.65 31.86
N LEU A 8 58.17 -13.94 31.46
CA LEU A 8 57.59 -15.29 31.56
C LEU A 8 58.33 -16.31 30.69
N ILE A 9 58.80 -15.95 29.50
CA ILE A 9 59.62 -16.83 28.65
C ILE A 9 60.97 -17.12 29.32
N ILE A 10 61.62 -16.11 29.91
CA ILE A 10 62.89 -16.30 30.64
C ILE A 10 62.68 -17.22 31.84
N LEU A 11 61.60 -17.01 32.61
CA LEU A 11 61.26 -17.86 33.74
C LEU A 11 60.97 -19.31 33.29
N ALA A 12 60.22 -19.49 32.20
CA ALA A 12 59.96 -20.80 31.61
C ALA A 12 61.25 -21.52 31.19
N ALA A 13 62.22 -20.79 30.61
CA ALA A 13 63.53 -21.34 30.27
C ALA A 13 64.30 -21.79 31.51
N ILE A 14 64.33 -20.97 32.58
CA ILE A 14 65.00 -21.32 33.83
C ILE A 14 64.37 -22.56 34.47
N ILE A 15 63.04 -22.61 34.57
CA ILE A 15 62.30 -23.75 35.15
C ILE A 15 62.56 -25.03 34.34
N ALA A 16 62.43 -24.97 33.01
CA ALA A 16 62.68 -26.10 32.14
C ALA A 16 64.12 -26.61 32.28
N LEU A 17 65.10 -25.71 32.39
CA LEU A 17 66.52 -26.05 32.54
C LEU A 17 66.81 -26.71 33.88
N VAL A 18 66.27 -26.16 34.98
CA VAL A 18 66.44 -26.74 36.32
C VAL A 18 65.85 -28.14 36.39
N ILE A 19 64.64 -28.35 35.85
CA ILE A 19 63.99 -29.68 35.84
C ILE A 19 64.77 -30.67 34.98
N ALA A 20 65.19 -30.26 33.78
CA ALA A 20 65.94 -31.12 32.86
C ALA A 20 67.32 -31.51 33.41
N LEU A 21 68.02 -30.60 34.09
CA LEU A 21 69.29 -30.90 34.75
C LEU A 21 69.08 -31.77 36.00
N PHE A 22 68.10 -31.46 36.85
CA PHE A 22 67.83 -32.27 38.04
C PHE A 22 67.49 -33.73 37.70
N GLN A 23 66.65 -33.95 36.69
CA GLN A 23 66.20 -35.28 36.30
C GLN A 23 67.34 -36.17 35.77
N TYR A 24 68.32 -35.60 35.07
CA TYR A 24 69.35 -36.38 34.36
C TYR A 24 70.76 -36.27 34.94
N TYR A 25 71.07 -35.17 35.63
CA TYR A 25 72.37 -34.96 36.28
C TYR A 25 72.41 -35.51 37.71
N TYR A 26 71.29 -35.44 38.44
CA TYR A 26 71.22 -35.83 39.86
C TYR A 26 70.64 -37.24 40.07
N LYS A 27 69.62 -37.64 39.29
CA LYS A 27 68.88 -38.91 39.52
C LYS A 27 69.46 -40.12 38.77
N THR A 28 70.29 -39.93 37.75
CA THR A 28 70.77 -41.01 36.87
C THR A 28 72.21 -41.42 37.21
N ARG A 29 72.46 -42.74 37.42
CA ARG A 29 73.78 -43.26 37.84
C ARG A 29 74.87 -43.31 36.74
N LYS A 30 74.53 -43.13 35.47
CA LYS A 30 75.50 -43.11 34.35
C LYS A 30 75.76 -41.68 33.87
N ARG A 31 77.00 -41.20 34.00
CA ARG A 31 77.46 -39.89 33.50
C ARG A 31 78.18 -40.07 32.15
N GLY A 32 77.74 -39.34 31.12
CA GLY A 32 78.32 -39.38 29.79
C GLY A 32 77.58 -38.51 28.77
N ARG A 33 78.04 -38.48 27.52
CA ARG A 33 77.46 -37.65 26.41
C ARG A 33 75.96 -37.89 26.19
N ILE A 34 75.48 -39.11 26.46
CA ILE A 34 74.06 -39.49 26.34
C ILE A 34 73.17 -38.74 27.35
N ALA A 35 73.65 -38.53 28.59
CA ALA A 35 72.89 -37.81 29.61
C ALA A 35 72.71 -36.32 29.26
N ILE A 36 73.73 -35.71 28.63
CA ILE A 36 73.68 -34.33 28.13
C ILE A 36 72.66 -34.21 27.00
N LEU A 37 72.68 -35.15 26.04
CA LEU A 37 71.72 -35.17 24.93
C LEU A 37 70.27 -35.36 25.43
N LEU A 38 70.04 -36.28 26.36
CA LEU A 38 68.71 -36.50 26.96
C LEU A 38 68.23 -35.30 27.77
N SER A 39 69.13 -34.61 28.50
CA SER A 39 68.81 -33.38 29.21
C SER A 39 68.43 -32.25 28.24
N PHE A 40 69.13 -32.13 27.10
CA PHE A 40 68.80 -31.15 26.06
C PHE A 40 67.43 -31.42 25.40
N LEU A 41 67.13 -32.67 25.06
CA LEU A 41 65.81 -33.05 24.52
C LEU A 41 64.71 -32.76 25.54
N ARG A 42 64.93 -33.12 26.81
CA ARG A 42 63.96 -32.85 27.88
C ARG A 42 63.74 -31.35 28.11
N PHE A 43 64.81 -30.57 28.12
CA PHE A 43 64.74 -29.12 28.17
C PHE A 43 63.91 -28.57 27.02
N THR A 44 64.19 -29.01 25.79
CA THR A 44 63.47 -28.55 24.58
C THR A 44 61.97 -28.86 24.67
N THR A 45 61.61 -30.04 25.17
CA THR A 45 60.22 -30.44 25.39
C THR A 45 59.53 -29.59 26.44
N LEU A 46 60.12 -29.47 27.64
CA LEU A 46 59.52 -28.72 28.75
C LEU A 46 59.46 -27.23 28.45
N PHE A 47 60.52 -26.69 27.85
CA PHE A 47 60.56 -25.31 27.41
C PHE A 47 59.50 -25.06 26.35
N GLY A 48 59.41 -25.90 25.31
CA GLY A 48 58.38 -25.78 24.28
C GLY A 48 56.95 -25.80 24.84
N LEU A 49 56.67 -26.70 25.80
CA LEU A 49 55.35 -26.80 26.45
C LEU A 49 55.04 -25.58 27.31
N LEU A 50 55.99 -25.10 28.10
CA LEU A 50 55.83 -23.86 28.88
C LEU A 50 55.71 -22.63 27.98
N LEU A 51 56.41 -22.61 26.84
CA LEU A 51 56.35 -21.53 25.85
C LEU A 51 54.97 -21.51 25.16
N LEU A 52 54.36 -22.68 24.89
CA LEU A 52 52.96 -22.79 24.47
C LEU A 52 51.99 -22.30 25.55
N LEU A 53 52.27 -22.55 26.84
CA LEU A 53 51.45 -22.06 27.95
C LEU A 53 51.51 -20.52 28.09
N VAL A 54 52.69 -19.94 27.86
CA VAL A 54 52.88 -18.47 27.83
C VAL A 54 52.25 -17.85 26.58
N ASN A 55 52.16 -18.60 25.47
CA ASN A 55 51.56 -18.23 24.19
C ASN A 55 51.91 -16.80 23.72
N PRO A 56 53.20 -16.50 23.43
CA PRO A 56 53.58 -15.19 22.96
C PRO A 56 52.90 -14.86 21.62
N LYS A 57 52.47 -13.61 21.48
CA LYS A 57 51.80 -13.10 20.29
C LYS A 57 52.74 -12.19 19.51
N PHE A 58 52.83 -12.40 18.19
CA PHE A 58 53.57 -11.56 17.27
C PHE A 58 52.60 -10.66 16.51
N SER A 59 52.79 -9.35 16.58
CA SER A 59 51.99 -8.37 15.84
C SER A 59 52.75 -7.91 14.60
N LYS A 60 52.19 -8.11 13.41
CA LYS A 60 52.66 -7.47 12.18
C LYS A 60 51.65 -6.39 11.78
N LYS A 61 52.11 -5.16 11.60
CA LYS A 61 51.29 -4.10 11.01
C LYS A 61 51.40 -4.18 9.49
N VAL A 62 50.27 -4.27 8.81
CA VAL A 62 50.16 -4.14 7.35
C VAL A 62 49.42 -2.85 7.07
N TYR A 63 49.94 -2.04 6.17
CA TYR A 63 49.30 -0.79 5.75
C TYR A 63 48.61 -1.04 4.42
N SER A 64 47.33 -0.65 4.32
CA SER A 64 46.57 -0.58 3.08
C SER A 64 46.13 0.86 2.85
N THR A 65 45.97 1.26 1.59
CA THR A 65 45.39 2.57 1.24
C THR A 65 43.93 2.33 0.86
N GLU A 66 43.02 2.98 1.57
CA GLU A 66 41.59 2.93 1.32
C GLU A 66 41.18 4.21 0.59
N LYS A 67 40.59 4.05 -0.60
CA LYS A 67 40.07 5.15 -1.43
C LYS A 67 38.62 5.42 -1.06
N ALA A 68 38.14 6.64 -1.32
CA ALA A 68 36.72 6.93 -1.18
C ALA A 68 35.93 6.23 -2.30
N ASN A 69 34.67 5.87 -2.08
CA ASN A 69 33.81 5.33 -3.13
C ASN A 69 33.23 6.47 -3.98
N LEU A 70 33.30 6.36 -5.31
CA LEU A 70 32.58 7.25 -6.22
C LEU A 70 31.44 6.46 -6.87
N ILE A 71 30.22 6.75 -6.44
CA ILE A 71 29.03 6.05 -6.86
C ILE A 71 28.46 6.76 -8.08
N LEU A 72 28.54 6.12 -9.25
CA LEU A 72 27.96 6.65 -10.49
C LEU A 72 26.55 6.12 -10.60
N LEU A 73 25.57 6.95 -10.28
CA LEU A 73 24.16 6.59 -10.27
C LEU A 73 23.49 7.15 -11.53
N THR A 74 23.21 6.29 -12.50
CA THR A 74 22.76 6.69 -13.85
C THR A 74 21.29 6.34 -14.05
N ASP A 75 20.51 7.29 -14.52
CA ASP A 75 19.12 7.08 -14.89
C ASP A 75 19.01 6.15 -16.11
N ASN A 76 18.12 5.17 -16.01
CA ASN A 76 17.85 4.17 -17.03
C ASN A 76 16.39 4.23 -17.51
N SER A 77 15.69 5.33 -17.23
CA SER A 77 14.34 5.60 -17.69
C SER A 77 14.26 5.87 -19.20
N SER A 78 13.05 5.83 -19.75
CA SER A 78 12.78 6.16 -21.16
C SER A 78 12.88 7.66 -21.45
N SER A 79 12.80 8.55 -20.45
CA SER A 79 12.90 10.00 -20.66
C SER A 79 14.32 10.44 -21.04
N VAL A 80 15.34 9.73 -20.53
CA VAL A 80 16.75 10.04 -20.81
C VAL A 80 17.30 9.35 -22.07
N ALA A 81 16.54 8.43 -22.67
CA ALA A 81 16.95 7.69 -23.86
C ALA A 81 17.41 8.59 -25.04
N PRO A 82 16.77 9.75 -25.34
CA PRO A 82 17.24 10.65 -26.40
C PRO A 82 18.62 11.28 -26.15
N TYR A 83 19.11 11.22 -24.91
CA TYR A 83 20.38 11.83 -24.47
C TYR A 83 21.43 10.78 -24.10
N GLN A 84 21.29 9.56 -24.62
CA GLN A 84 22.24 8.45 -24.40
C GLN A 84 23.69 8.86 -24.68
N ASP A 85 23.96 9.55 -25.79
CA ASP A 85 25.31 9.98 -26.17
C ASP A 85 25.95 10.92 -25.13
N ASP A 86 25.16 11.83 -24.54
CA ASP A 86 25.63 12.74 -23.49
C ASP A 86 25.96 11.98 -22.20
N ILE A 87 25.12 11.01 -21.83
CA ILE A 87 25.31 10.15 -20.66
C ILE A 87 26.58 9.31 -20.80
N GLU A 88 26.75 8.65 -21.96
CA GLU A 88 27.94 7.84 -22.25
C GLU A 88 29.21 8.71 -22.22
N SER A 89 29.16 9.91 -22.80
CA SER A 89 30.28 10.85 -22.77
C SER A 89 30.66 11.27 -21.34
N VAL A 90 29.67 11.55 -20.47
CA VAL A 90 29.91 11.87 -19.05
C VAL A 90 30.54 10.68 -18.32
N LEU A 91 30.00 9.48 -18.53
CA LEU A 91 30.48 8.26 -17.88
C LEU A 91 31.93 7.94 -18.27
N ASP A 92 32.24 8.01 -19.56
CA ASP A 92 33.59 7.75 -20.09
C ASP A 92 34.58 8.79 -19.56
N ALA A 93 34.21 10.07 -19.57
CA ALA A 93 35.05 11.15 -19.04
C ALA A 93 35.38 10.97 -17.54
N ILE A 94 34.49 10.37 -16.74
CA ILE A 94 34.76 10.09 -15.32
C ILE A 94 35.56 8.80 -15.14
N ARG A 95 35.24 7.75 -15.91
CA ARG A 95 35.89 6.43 -15.80
C ARG A 95 37.34 6.45 -16.28
N ASP A 96 37.61 7.19 -17.36
CA ASP A 96 38.93 7.24 -17.99
C ASP A 96 39.85 8.30 -17.38
N ASP A 97 39.36 9.14 -16.46
CA ASP A 97 40.17 10.15 -15.80
C ASP A 97 41.10 9.52 -14.73
N ALA A 98 42.40 9.70 -14.95
CA ALA A 98 43.43 9.15 -14.06
C ALA A 98 43.39 9.78 -12.65
N LYS A 99 43.02 11.07 -12.52
CA LYS A 99 42.96 11.75 -11.21
C LYS A 99 41.81 11.20 -10.37
N ILE A 100 40.68 10.86 -11.00
CA ILE A 100 39.56 10.19 -10.34
C ILE A 100 39.99 8.80 -9.89
N SER A 101 40.59 8.02 -10.78
CA SER A 101 41.05 6.65 -10.48
C SER A 101 42.08 6.59 -9.34
N GLU A 102 42.89 7.64 -9.15
CA GLU A 102 43.83 7.73 -8.03
C GLU A 102 43.15 7.94 -6.68
N ARG A 103 42.05 8.70 -6.65
CA ARG A 103 41.36 9.11 -5.41
C ARG A 103 40.18 8.24 -5.02
N PHE A 104 39.49 7.71 -6.02
CA PHE A 104 38.22 7.01 -5.83
C PHE A 104 38.26 5.57 -6.31
N GLU A 105 37.41 4.75 -5.72
CA GLU A 105 36.98 3.48 -6.29
C GLU A 105 35.60 3.65 -6.92
N ILE A 106 35.51 3.51 -8.25
CA ILE A 106 34.29 3.77 -9.01
C ILE A 106 33.31 2.60 -8.86
N ARG A 107 32.06 2.92 -8.52
CA ARG A 107 30.95 1.96 -8.36
C ARG A 107 29.78 2.37 -9.26
N PRO A 108 29.63 1.76 -10.44
CA PRO A 108 28.53 2.09 -11.34
C PRO A 108 27.23 1.40 -10.90
N TYR A 109 26.15 2.16 -10.91
CA TYR A 109 24.78 1.70 -10.74
C TYR A 109 23.86 2.40 -11.74
N SER A 110 22.81 1.70 -12.14
CA SER A 110 21.70 2.26 -12.89
C SER A 110 20.46 2.29 -12.01
N PHE A 111 19.51 3.17 -12.31
CA PHE A 111 18.22 3.18 -11.64
C PHE A 111 17.09 3.55 -12.58
N ASP A 112 15.93 2.95 -12.34
CA ASP A 112 14.65 3.35 -12.88
C ASP A 112 13.64 3.39 -11.72
N ARG A 113 12.73 2.42 -11.61
CA ARG A 113 11.98 2.12 -10.39
C ARG A 113 12.85 1.51 -9.31
N THR A 114 13.87 0.76 -9.69
CA THR A 114 14.75 0.03 -8.75
C THR A 114 16.22 0.24 -9.08
N LEU A 115 17.09 0.09 -8.08
CA LEU A 115 18.54 0.12 -8.29
C LEU A 115 18.99 -1.16 -9.00
N GLY A 116 19.72 -1.01 -10.10
CA GLY A 116 20.35 -2.08 -10.87
C GLY A 116 21.85 -1.86 -11.04
N ASN A 117 22.55 -2.87 -11.53
CA ASN A 117 23.98 -2.82 -11.86
C ASN A 117 24.28 -3.39 -13.26
N ASP A 118 23.25 -3.65 -14.06
CA ASP A 118 23.33 -4.18 -15.42
C ASP A 118 23.55 -3.04 -16.45
N SER A 119 23.78 -3.42 -17.71
CA SER A 119 23.94 -2.51 -18.84
C SER A 119 22.77 -1.52 -18.97
N LEU A 120 23.08 -0.29 -19.39
CA LEU A 120 22.07 0.74 -19.67
C LEU A 120 21.25 0.37 -20.90
N THR A 121 19.92 0.45 -20.76
CA THR A 121 18.91 0.12 -21.77
C THR A 121 17.94 1.26 -22.04
N PHE A 122 17.86 2.25 -21.14
CA PHE A 122 17.00 3.43 -21.24
C PHE A 122 15.53 3.10 -21.55
N ALA A 123 15.03 2.03 -20.92
CA ALA A 123 13.70 1.47 -21.16
C ALA A 123 12.83 1.43 -19.88
N GLY A 124 13.31 2.00 -18.78
CA GLY A 124 12.56 2.12 -17.55
C GLY A 124 11.33 3.03 -17.74
N GLY A 125 10.13 2.52 -17.49
CA GLY A 125 8.90 3.30 -17.65
C GLY A 125 8.50 4.12 -16.42
N GLN A 126 9.31 4.11 -15.37
CA GLN A 126 9.14 4.85 -14.13
C GLN A 126 10.49 5.17 -13.52
N THR A 127 10.59 6.30 -12.82
CA THR A 127 11.81 6.83 -12.21
C THR A 127 11.57 7.09 -10.72
N ASP A 128 12.31 6.41 -9.84
CA ASP A 128 12.30 6.58 -8.37
C ASP A 128 13.72 6.85 -7.84
N ILE A 129 14.14 8.11 -8.01
CA ILE A 129 15.44 8.64 -7.53
C ILE A 129 15.57 8.43 -6.02
N THR A 130 14.50 8.61 -5.25
CA THR A 130 14.57 8.55 -3.80
C THR A 130 14.89 7.14 -3.30
N THR A 131 14.24 6.12 -3.87
CA THR A 131 14.54 4.73 -3.52
C THR A 131 15.97 4.38 -3.90
N ALA A 132 16.44 4.81 -5.08
CA ALA A 132 17.83 4.61 -5.49
C ALA A 132 18.83 5.23 -4.48
N LEU A 133 18.61 6.49 -4.10
CA LEU A 133 19.44 7.20 -3.11
C LEU A 133 19.41 6.55 -1.72
N LYS A 134 18.25 6.04 -1.28
CA LYS A 134 18.12 5.28 -0.02
C LYS A 134 18.92 4.00 -0.05
N THR A 135 18.75 3.19 -1.09
CA THR A 135 19.46 1.91 -1.24
C THR A 135 20.97 2.12 -1.29
N VAL A 136 21.44 3.15 -1.99
CA VAL A 136 22.86 3.53 -2.02
C VAL A 136 23.34 3.95 -0.63
N GLN A 137 22.58 4.77 0.10
CA GLN A 137 22.93 5.17 1.46
C GLN A 137 23.03 4.00 2.43
N GLU A 138 22.10 3.05 2.37
CA GLU A 138 22.13 1.83 3.19
C GLU A 138 23.34 0.95 2.85
N ALA A 139 23.67 0.79 1.57
CA ALA A 139 24.81 -0.02 1.13
C ALA A 139 26.17 0.58 1.55
N TYR A 140 26.28 1.91 1.62
CA TYR A 140 27.54 2.63 1.83
C TYR A 140 27.59 3.44 3.14
N SER A 141 26.68 3.23 4.09
CA SER A 141 26.53 4.05 5.32
C SER A 141 27.77 4.16 6.21
N ARG A 142 28.76 3.27 6.03
CA ARG A 142 30.00 3.23 6.83
C ARG A 142 31.26 3.59 6.03
N SER A 143 31.10 3.92 4.76
CA SER A 143 32.20 4.26 3.86
C SER A 143 32.16 5.72 3.50
N ASN A 144 33.34 6.31 3.32
CA ASN A 144 33.44 7.65 2.74
C ASN A 144 33.11 7.57 1.25
N ALA A 145 32.01 8.18 0.84
CA ALA A 145 31.48 8.04 -0.51
C ALA A 145 30.88 9.35 -1.03
N ALA A 146 30.98 9.55 -2.34
CA ALA A 146 30.32 10.62 -3.08
C ALA A 146 29.43 10.01 -4.16
N ILE A 147 28.30 10.65 -4.47
CA ILE A 147 27.37 10.23 -5.52
C ILE A 147 27.47 11.21 -6.68
N VAL A 148 27.72 10.72 -7.89
CA VAL A 148 27.47 11.46 -9.12
C VAL A 148 26.18 10.90 -9.72
N MET A 149 25.14 11.73 -9.78
CA MET A 149 23.81 11.32 -10.23
C MET A 149 23.55 11.88 -11.62
N ILE A 150 23.35 11.03 -12.62
CA ILE A 150 23.18 11.43 -14.02
C ILE A 150 21.72 11.16 -14.42
N THR A 151 20.90 12.20 -14.59
CA THR A 151 19.44 12.09 -14.78
C THR A 151 18.86 13.40 -15.36
N ASP A 152 17.63 13.36 -15.88
CA ASP A 152 16.84 14.55 -16.19
C ASP A 152 16.13 15.15 -14.95
N GLY A 153 16.18 14.46 -13.80
CA GLY A 153 15.63 14.91 -12.53
C GLY A 153 14.11 14.73 -12.40
N ASN A 154 13.43 14.13 -13.39
CA ASN A 154 11.98 13.94 -13.36
C ASN A 154 11.62 12.65 -12.64
N GLN A 155 11.32 12.73 -11.34
CA GLN A 155 10.88 11.56 -10.58
C GLN A 155 9.37 11.34 -10.75
N THR A 156 8.97 10.16 -11.19
CA THR A 156 7.57 9.79 -11.45
C THR A 156 6.96 8.90 -10.37
N LEU A 157 7.79 8.34 -9.48
CA LEU A 157 7.35 7.50 -8.36
C LEU A 157 8.14 7.81 -7.07
N GLY A 158 7.49 7.66 -5.92
CA GLY A 158 8.12 7.83 -4.62
C GLY A 158 8.01 9.24 -4.04
N GLN A 159 8.52 9.42 -2.82
CA GLN A 159 8.52 10.72 -2.13
C GLN A 159 9.46 11.70 -2.85
N ASP A 160 9.22 13.00 -2.74
CA ASP A 160 10.06 14.01 -3.40
C ASP A 160 11.54 13.97 -2.93
N TYR A 161 12.46 13.68 -3.85
CA TYR A 161 13.89 13.54 -3.56
C TYR A 161 14.57 14.86 -3.14
N GLY A 162 14.05 16.01 -3.59
CA GLY A 162 14.60 17.33 -3.28
C GLY A 162 14.52 17.66 -1.79
N PHE A 163 13.51 17.14 -1.09
CA PHE A 163 13.40 17.22 0.37
C PHE A 163 14.14 16.10 1.09
N TYR A 164 14.24 14.92 0.47
CA TYR A 164 14.97 13.78 1.03
C TYR A 164 16.48 14.06 1.18
N GLY A 165 17.04 14.96 0.37
CA GLY A 165 18.45 15.37 0.46
C GLY A 165 18.93 15.74 1.86
N LYS A 166 18.07 16.25 2.75
CA LYS A 166 18.45 16.57 4.14
C LYS A 166 18.81 15.36 5.00
N ASN A 167 18.35 14.17 4.60
CA ASN A 167 18.63 12.91 5.29
C ASN A 167 19.81 12.16 4.65
N GLN A 168 20.40 12.70 3.58
CA GLN A 168 21.56 12.13 2.91
C GLN A 168 22.85 12.57 3.61
N GLU A 169 23.67 11.59 3.97
CA GLU A 169 24.97 11.81 4.61
C GLU A 169 26.11 11.89 3.58
N MET A 170 25.86 11.48 2.33
CA MET A 170 26.82 11.54 1.24
C MET A 170 26.56 12.76 0.35
N PRO A 171 27.62 13.46 -0.09
CA PRO A 171 27.48 14.53 -1.05
C PRO A 171 27.06 14.03 -2.42
N ILE A 172 26.07 14.70 -3.00
CA ILE A 172 25.50 14.37 -4.30
C ILE A 172 25.84 15.46 -5.31
N TYR A 173 26.43 15.06 -6.43
CA TYR A 173 26.79 15.90 -7.56
C TYR A 173 25.92 15.51 -8.77
N PRO A 174 24.75 16.14 -8.96
CA PRO A 174 23.89 15.83 -10.09
C PRO A 174 24.49 16.37 -11.40
N VAL A 175 24.37 15.59 -12.47
CA VAL A 175 24.62 15.99 -13.84
C VAL A 175 23.27 16.03 -14.55
N ALA A 176 22.79 17.24 -14.82
CA ALA A 176 21.50 17.47 -15.45
C ALA A 176 21.55 17.13 -16.94
N ILE A 177 20.88 16.03 -17.31
CA ILE A 177 20.75 15.57 -18.69
C ILE A 177 19.46 16.12 -19.30
N GLY A 178 19.52 16.57 -20.55
CA GLY A 178 18.37 16.99 -21.34
C GLY A 178 18.20 18.50 -21.55
N ASP A 179 17.09 18.89 -22.20
CA ASP A 179 16.77 20.29 -22.49
C ASP A 179 16.24 21.01 -21.24
N THR A 180 16.92 22.09 -20.83
CA THR A 180 16.52 22.95 -19.71
C THR A 180 15.67 24.15 -20.13
N THR A 181 15.46 24.31 -21.44
CA THR A 181 14.63 25.37 -22.00
C THR A 181 13.17 25.15 -21.61
N ARG A 182 12.53 26.18 -21.08
CA ARG A 182 11.10 26.15 -20.76
C ARG A 182 10.30 26.46 -22.03
N TYR A 183 9.44 25.54 -22.42
CA TYR A 183 8.47 25.73 -23.49
C TYR A 183 7.09 25.97 -22.90
N GLU A 184 6.23 26.67 -23.64
CA GLU A 184 4.82 26.77 -23.27
C GLU A 184 4.16 25.39 -23.41
N ASP A 185 3.43 24.98 -22.38
CA ASP A 185 2.85 23.64 -22.27
C ASP A 185 1.50 23.72 -21.56
N LEU A 186 0.51 23.02 -22.08
CA LEU A 186 -0.74 22.72 -21.40
C LEU A 186 -0.66 21.27 -20.93
N ALA A 187 -1.27 21.00 -19.78
CA ALA A 187 -1.30 19.64 -19.26
C ALA A 187 -2.60 19.37 -18.53
N ILE A 188 -3.20 18.22 -18.80
CA ILE A 188 -4.24 17.64 -17.94
C ILE A 188 -3.53 16.93 -16.81
N THR A 189 -3.27 17.65 -15.71
CA THR A 189 -2.48 17.14 -14.59
C THR A 189 -3.24 16.09 -13.80
N GLN A 190 -4.56 16.24 -13.66
CA GLN A 190 -5.40 15.31 -12.89
C GLN A 190 -6.84 15.28 -13.39
N VAL A 191 -7.46 14.10 -13.33
CA VAL A 191 -8.90 13.92 -13.56
C VAL A 191 -9.44 13.03 -12.45
N ASN A 192 -10.38 13.56 -11.66
CA ASN A 192 -11.06 12.83 -10.60
C ASN A 192 -12.46 12.45 -11.04
N ALA A 193 -12.83 11.17 -10.84
CA ALA A 193 -14.18 10.69 -11.03
C ALA A 193 -14.48 9.58 -10.04
N ASN A 194 -15.77 9.39 -9.75
CA ASN A 194 -16.21 8.22 -9.00
C ASN A 194 -16.06 6.96 -9.86
N ARG A 195 -15.60 5.86 -9.27
CA ARG A 195 -15.51 4.56 -9.95
C ARG A 195 -16.87 4.06 -10.43
N TYR A 196 -17.92 4.33 -9.66
CA TYR A 196 -19.29 3.93 -9.95
C TYR A 196 -20.20 5.13 -10.15
N ALA A 197 -21.09 5.03 -11.14
CA ALA A 197 -22.24 5.88 -11.31
C ALA A 197 -23.50 5.02 -11.34
N PHE A 198 -24.63 5.60 -10.96
CA PHE A 198 -25.88 4.88 -10.86
C PHE A 198 -26.78 5.23 -12.04
N LEU A 199 -27.40 4.22 -12.66
CA LEU A 199 -28.28 4.40 -13.81
C LEU A 199 -29.35 5.48 -13.52
N LYS A 200 -29.52 6.43 -14.45
CA LYS A 200 -30.42 7.61 -14.37
C LYS A 200 -30.00 8.72 -13.38
N ASN A 201 -28.88 8.59 -12.69
CA ASN A 201 -28.30 9.69 -11.90
C ASN A 201 -27.27 10.48 -12.71
N LYS A 202 -26.79 11.58 -12.12
CA LYS A 202 -25.66 12.35 -12.62
C LYS A 202 -24.40 12.04 -11.83
N TYR A 203 -23.25 12.07 -12.48
CA TYR A 203 -21.95 11.88 -11.84
C TYR A 203 -20.99 13.03 -12.18
N PRO A 204 -20.24 13.57 -11.20
CA PRO A 204 -19.26 14.62 -11.44
C PRO A 204 -17.92 14.04 -11.92
N ILE A 205 -17.24 14.79 -12.78
CA ILE A 205 -15.81 14.62 -13.08
C ILE A 205 -15.13 15.98 -12.83
N GLU A 206 -14.07 15.97 -12.03
CA GLU A 206 -13.23 17.14 -11.79
C GLU A 206 -11.97 17.04 -12.64
N ILE A 207 -11.68 18.08 -13.42
CA ILE A 207 -10.55 18.10 -14.37
C ILE A 207 -9.64 19.25 -13.97
N PHE A 208 -8.36 18.95 -13.76
CA PHE A 208 -7.31 19.92 -13.44
C PHE A 208 -6.47 20.13 -14.69
N VAL A 209 -6.49 21.35 -15.19
CA VAL A 209 -5.68 21.80 -16.32
C VAL A 209 -4.65 22.78 -15.79
N SER A 210 -3.37 22.52 -16.10
CA SER A 210 -2.26 23.41 -15.78
C SER A 210 -1.64 23.98 -17.05
N TYR A 211 -1.14 25.20 -16.96
CA TYR A 211 -0.42 25.90 -18.01
C TYR A 211 0.98 26.28 -17.50
N PHE A 212 2.01 25.91 -18.26
CA PHE A 212 3.40 26.25 -17.98
C PHE A 212 3.88 27.27 -19.01
N GLY A 213 3.41 28.50 -18.89
CA GLY A 213 3.86 29.60 -19.73
C GLY A 213 3.62 30.94 -19.07
N SER A 214 3.93 32.02 -19.79
CA SER A 214 3.84 33.39 -19.27
C SER A 214 2.88 34.28 -20.05
N SER A 215 2.50 33.89 -21.27
CA SER A 215 1.61 34.64 -22.12
C SER A 215 0.13 34.34 -21.82
N ASP A 216 -0.77 35.22 -22.25
CA ASP A 216 -2.20 34.95 -22.19
C ASP A 216 -2.56 33.94 -23.29
N THR A 217 -3.13 32.81 -22.90
CA THR A 217 -3.53 31.75 -23.83
C THR A 217 -4.98 31.33 -23.66
N ARG A 218 -5.57 30.82 -24.74
CA ARG A 218 -6.91 30.25 -24.75
C ARG A 218 -6.87 28.90 -25.44
N SER A 219 -7.40 27.88 -24.76
CA SER A 219 -7.51 26.54 -25.32
C SER A 219 -8.87 25.93 -25.00
N ARG A 220 -9.30 24.99 -25.83
CA ARG A 220 -10.58 24.30 -25.71
C ARG A 220 -10.38 22.95 -25.03
N LEU A 221 -11.08 22.77 -23.91
CA LEU A 221 -11.25 21.48 -23.26
C LEU A 221 -12.45 20.74 -23.86
N VAL A 222 -12.28 19.46 -24.13
CA VAL A 222 -13.31 18.56 -24.67
C VAL A 222 -13.35 17.28 -23.84
N VAL A 223 -14.56 16.81 -23.51
CA VAL A 223 -14.76 15.50 -22.88
C VAL A 223 -15.62 14.64 -23.79
N LEU A 224 -15.13 13.44 -24.07
CA LEU A 224 -15.81 12.41 -24.86
C LEU A 224 -16.22 11.26 -23.94
N GLU A 225 -17.46 10.79 -24.04
CA GLU A 225 -17.96 9.55 -23.43
C GLU A 225 -18.17 8.53 -24.55
N ASP A 226 -17.47 7.39 -24.49
CA ASP A 226 -17.47 6.34 -25.52
C ASP A 226 -17.24 6.90 -26.95
N GLY A 227 -16.40 7.93 -27.06
CA GLY A 227 -16.08 8.63 -28.31
C GLY A 227 -17.08 9.73 -28.73
N LYS A 228 -18.19 9.90 -28.01
CA LYS A 228 -19.17 10.97 -28.26
C LYS A 228 -18.87 12.18 -27.39
N GLN A 229 -18.82 13.37 -27.99
CA GLN A 229 -18.63 14.61 -27.22
C GLN A 229 -19.82 14.87 -26.29
N VAL A 230 -19.53 14.94 -25.00
CA VAL A 230 -20.51 15.19 -23.93
C VAL A 230 -20.28 16.51 -23.21
N TYR A 231 -19.07 17.06 -23.25
CA TYR A 231 -18.75 18.36 -22.66
C TYR A 231 -17.73 19.14 -23.51
N ARG A 232 -17.80 20.47 -23.44
CA ARG A 232 -16.86 21.39 -24.08
C ARG A 232 -16.82 22.71 -23.32
N GLU A 233 -15.62 23.20 -23.03
CA GLU A 233 -15.40 24.52 -22.42
C GLU A 233 -14.17 25.19 -23.07
N THR A 234 -14.14 26.52 -23.14
CA THR A 234 -12.95 27.28 -23.54
C THR A 234 -12.32 27.89 -22.31
N LEU A 235 -11.08 27.51 -22.05
CA LEU A 235 -10.29 27.98 -20.92
C LEU A 235 -9.47 29.19 -21.34
N SER A 236 -9.29 30.13 -20.41
CA SER A 236 -8.32 31.23 -20.54
C SER A 236 -7.35 31.09 -19.38
N LEU A 237 -6.06 31.02 -19.70
CA LEU A 237 -4.95 30.72 -18.80
C LEU A 237 -3.83 31.74 -19.05
N ASN A 238 -3.06 32.07 -18.03
CA ASN A 238 -1.86 32.92 -18.16
C ASN A 238 -0.85 32.63 -17.04
N GLY A 239 0.26 33.38 -17.01
CA GLY A 239 1.32 33.15 -16.02
C GLY A 239 0.91 33.32 -14.55
N SER A 240 -0.17 34.05 -14.25
CA SER A 240 -0.72 34.19 -12.89
C SER A 240 -1.88 33.24 -12.59
N ASP A 241 -2.77 33.03 -13.57
CA ASP A 241 -3.90 32.11 -13.53
C ASP A 241 -3.56 30.87 -14.36
N ASN A 242 -2.58 30.12 -13.86
CA ASN A 242 -1.95 29.02 -14.58
C ASN A 242 -2.59 27.64 -14.28
N VAL A 243 -3.60 27.58 -13.42
CA VAL A 243 -4.35 26.35 -13.09
C VAL A 243 -5.85 26.61 -13.16
N ARG A 244 -6.59 25.69 -13.78
CA ARG A 244 -8.06 25.71 -13.82
C ARG A 244 -8.63 24.37 -13.39
N VAL A 245 -9.63 24.42 -12.52
CA VAL A 245 -10.40 23.26 -12.07
C VAL A 245 -11.80 23.34 -12.68
N ILE A 246 -12.16 22.31 -13.45
CA ILE A 246 -13.43 22.20 -14.15
C ILE A 246 -14.25 21.08 -13.51
N ASN A 247 -15.46 21.40 -13.06
CA ASN A 247 -16.40 20.43 -12.49
C ASN A 247 -17.54 20.18 -13.49
N ALA A 248 -17.46 19.07 -14.24
CA ALA A 248 -18.46 18.69 -15.23
C ALA A 248 -19.38 17.59 -14.69
N LEU A 249 -20.69 17.68 -14.96
CA LEU A 249 -21.71 16.71 -14.54
C LEU A 249 -22.26 15.96 -15.75
N PHE A 250 -22.21 14.63 -15.72
CA PHE A 250 -22.62 13.74 -16.81
C PHE A 250 -23.82 12.88 -16.42
N ASP A 251 -24.68 12.54 -17.38
CA ASP A 251 -25.84 11.67 -17.17
C ASP A 251 -25.48 10.19 -17.35
N ALA A 252 -25.79 9.35 -16.36
CA ALA A 252 -25.61 7.90 -16.43
C ALA A 252 -26.75 7.24 -17.24
N GLY A 253 -26.69 7.36 -18.57
CA GLY A 253 -27.79 6.99 -19.47
C GLY A 253 -27.95 5.49 -19.75
N SER A 254 -26.89 4.69 -19.62
CA SER A 254 -26.96 3.24 -19.82
C SER A 254 -25.93 2.50 -18.98
N VAL A 255 -26.30 1.29 -18.56
CA VAL A 255 -25.49 0.38 -17.73
C VAL A 255 -24.24 -0.06 -18.49
N GLY A 256 -23.15 -0.24 -17.74
CA GLY A 256 -21.87 -0.74 -18.21
C GLY A 256 -20.76 0.28 -18.04
N LEU A 257 -19.55 -0.14 -18.41
CA LEU A 257 -18.36 0.69 -18.37
C LEU A 257 -18.44 1.82 -19.40
N LYS A 258 -18.22 3.06 -18.95
CA LYS A 258 -18.12 4.27 -19.77
C LYS A 258 -16.68 4.71 -19.86
N ASN A 259 -16.14 4.76 -21.08
CA ASN A 259 -14.80 5.29 -21.30
C ASN A 259 -14.90 6.81 -21.48
N ILE A 260 -14.24 7.57 -20.62
CA ILE A 260 -14.19 9.02 -20.69
C ILE A 260 -12.80 9.45 -21.14
N THR A 261 -12.73 10.15 -22.26
CA THR A 261 -11.50 10.78 -22.76
C THR A 261 -11.62 12.28 -22.56
N VAL A 262 -10.71 12.84 -21.75
CA VAL A 262 -10.56 14.28 -21.57
C VAL A 262 -9.39 14.74 -22.42
N SER A 263 -9.59 15.75 -23.25
CA SER A 263 -8.53 16.33 -24.06
C SER A 263 -8.58 17.86 -24.07
N ILE A 264 -7.42 18.48 -24.14
CA ILE A 264 -7.26 19.92 -24.35
C ILE A 264 -6.56 20.17 -25.68
N GLU A 265 -7.01 21.20 -26.41
CA GLU A 265 -6.44 21.57 -27.70
C GLU A 265 -5.02 22.11 -27.52
N ALA A 266 -4.07 21.57 -28.28
CA ALA A 266 -2.67 21.95 -28.17
C ALA A 266 -2.42 23.40 -28.58
N LEU A 267 -1.42 24.05 -27.98
CA LEU A 267 -0.96 25.38 -28.40
C LEU A 267 -0.11 25.26 -29.69
N PRO A 268 -0.03 26.33 -30.51
CA PRO A 268 0.71 26.29 -31.78
C PRO A 268 2.19 25.87 -31.67
N ASP A 269 2.85 26.23 -30.57
CA ASP A 269 4.28 25.96 -30.33
C ASP A 269 4.53 24.97 -29.18
N GLU A 270 3.49 24.23 -28.78
CA GLU A 270 3.57 23.23 -27.72
C GLU A 270 4.30 21.97 -28.21
N ARG A 271 5.33 21.57 -27.48
CA ARG A 271 6.18 20.43 -27.82
C ARG A 271 5.71 19.12 -27.23
N ASN A 272 5.12 19.14 -26.04
CA ASN A 272 4.55 17.95 -25.42
C ASN A 272 3.02 18.00 -25.58
N THR A 273 2.46 17.10 -26.35
CA THR A 273 1.00 16.96 -26.47
C THR A 273 0.49 15.65 -25.85
N ALA A 274 1.39 14.82 -25.29
CA ALA A 274 1.01 13.55 -24.69
C ALA A 274 0.29 13.75 -23.35
N ASN A 275 0.63 14.82 -22.63
CA ASN A 275 -0.01 15.29 -21.40
C ASN A 275 -1.35 16.04 -21.64
N ASN A 276 -1.73 16.30 -22.90
CA ASN A 276 -2.99 16.95 -23.27
C ASN A 276 -4.19 16.00 -23.36
N LEU A 277 -3.98 14.72 -23.08
CA LEU A 277 -5.03 13.70 -23.11
C LEU A 277 -4.97 12.84 -21.84
N LYS A 278 -6.13 12.60 -21.24
CA LYS A 278 -6.29 11.68 -20.11
C LYS A 278 -7.52 10.81 -20.33
N GLU A 279 -7.37 9.51 -20.11
CA GLU A 279 -8.49 8.55 -20.17
C GLU A 279 -8.79 8.01 -18.78
N ILE A 280 -10.09 7.98 -18.45
CA ILE A 280 -10.62 7.39 -17.22
C ILE A 280 -11.86 6.56 -17.57
N ALA A 281 -12.35 5.75 -16.63
CA ALA A 281 -13.62 5.06 -16.79
C ALA A 281 -14.52 5.21 -15.57
N VAL A 282 -15.82 5.19 -15.85
CA VAL A 282 -16.89 5.19 -14.86
C VAL A 282 -17.79 3.99 -15.15
N GLU A 283 -18.00 3.12 -14.17
CA GLU A 283 -18.92 1.99 -14.33
C GLU A 283 -20.34 2.41 -13.93
N VAL A 284 -21.26 2.39 -14.90
CA VAL A 284 -22.67 2.66 -14.62
C VAL A 284 -23.36 1.36 -14.21
N ILE A 285 -23.83 1.29 -12.98
CA ILE A 285 -24.53 0.12 -12.44
C ILE A 285 -26.04 0.40 -12.28
N ASP A 286 -26.86 -0.62 -12.58
CA ASP A 286 -28.29 -0.65 -12.27
C ASP A 286 -28.50 -1.44 -10.98
N GLU A 287 -27.95 -0.93 -9.88
CA GLU A 287 -28.23 -1.50 -8.58
C GLU A 287 -29.60 -0.98 -8.12
N LYS A 288 -30.57 -1.90 -8.00
CA LYS A 288 -31.90 -1.60 -7.47
C LYS A 288 -32.04 -2.23 -6.10
N THR A 289 -32.32 -1.42 -5.08
CA THR A 289 -32.67 -1.94 -3.76
C THR A 289 -34.13 -2.36 -3.73
N ASN A 290 -34.40 -3.63 -3.48
CA ASN A 290 -35.74 -4.17 -3.33
C ASN A 290 -36.11 -4.26 -1.85
N VAL A 291 -37.13 -3.50 -1.45
CA VAL A 291 -37.62 -3.47 -0.07
C VAL A 291 -39.00 -4.13 -0.01
N THR A 292 -39.16 -5.10 0.90
CA THR A 292 -40.47 -5.74 1.13
C THR A 292 -41.04 -5.25 2.45
N LEU A 293 -42.12 -4.46 2.37
CA LEU A 293 -42.86 -3.96 3.53
C LEU A 293 -44.01 -4.92 3.86
N VAL A 294 -43.93 -5.54 5.03
CA VAL A 294 -44.89 -6.55 5.50
C VAL A 294 -45.85 -5.94 6.51
N SER A 295 -47.15 -6.04 6.25
CA SER A 295 -48.17 -5.59 7.18
C SER A 295 -49.49 -6.37 7.11
N ASN A 296 -50.13 -6.52 8.26
CA ASN A 296 -51.46 -7.13 8.38
C ASN A 296 -52.63 -6.16 8.17
N TRP A 297 -52.37 -4.86 8.07
CA TRP A 297 -53.43 -3.86 7.97
C TRP A 297 -52.91 -2.60 7.28
N VAL A 298 -53.81 -1.66 6.97
CA VAL A 298 -53.49 -0.44 6.23
C VAL A 298 -53.28 0.71 7.20
N HIS A 299 -52.12 1.35 7.16
CA HIS A 299 -51.79 2.55 7.93
C HIS A 299 -51.11 3.61 7.06
N PRO A 300 -51.29 4.93 7.31
CA PRO A 300 -50.60 5.97 6.55
C PRO A 300 -49.07 5.90 6.60
N ASP A 301 -48.48 5.32 7.66
CA ASP A 301 -47.03 5.07 7.75
C ASP A 301 -46.51 4.23 6.59
N ILE A 302 -47.28 3.23 6.15
CA ILE A 302 -46.90 2.34 5.05
C ILE A 302 -46.71 3.14 3.75
N ALA A 303 -47.65 4.04 3.46
CA ALA A 303 -47.57 4.90 2.28
C ALA A 303 -46.46 5.95 2.41
N ALA A 304 -46.24 6.50 3.62
CA ALA A 304 -45.17 7.46 3.87
C ALA A 304 -43.78 6.83 3.69
N LEU A 305 -43.56 5.62 4.25
CA LEU A 305 -42.34 4.84 4.07
C LEU A 305 -42.12 4.48 2.61
N LYS A 306 -43.13 3.93 1.94
CA LYS A 306 -43.05 3.60 0.50
C LYS A 306 -42.59 4.80 -0.33
N LYS A 307 -43.24 5.95 -0.17
CA LYS A 307 -42.89 7.18 -0.90
C LYS A 307 -41.51 7.73 -0.54
N ALA A 308 -41.11 7.64 0.72
CA ALA A 308 -39.79 8.10 1.15
C ALA A 308 -38.68 7.22 0.56
N ILE A 309 -38.85 5.90 0.54
CA ILE A 309 -37.88 4.97 -0.01
C ILE A 309 -37.77 5.12 -1.53
N GLU A 310 -38.91 5.12 -2.23
CA GLU A 310 -39.01 5.27 -3.69
C GLU A 310 -38.75 6.71 -4.18
N SER A 311 -38.51 7.66 -3.28
CA SER A 311 -37.98 8.99 -3.67
C SER A 311 -36.61 8.87 -4.36
N ASN A 312 -35.87 7.81 -4.03
CA ASN A 312 -34.72 7.36 -4.80
C ASN A 312 -35.22 6.40 -5.89
N GLY A 313 -35.01 6.76 -7.16
CA GLY A 313 -35.46 5.99 -8.32
C GLY A 313 -34.83 4.60 -8.50
N GLN A 314 -33.82 4.28 -7.69
CA GLN A 314 -33.18 2.97 -7.63
C GLN A 314 -33.75 2.08 -6.52
N ARG A 315 -34.81 2.49 -5.82
CA ARG A 315 -35.41 1.68 -4.77
C ARG A 315 -36.84 1.33 -5.14
N SER A 316 -37.19 0.07 -4.96
CA SER A 316 -38.55 -0.43 -5.17
C SER A 316 -39.11 -0.93 -3.85
N VAL A 317 -40.40 -0.66 -3.59
CA VAL A 317 -41.08 -1.16 -2.38
C VAL A 317 -42.27 -2.01 -2.76
N SER A 318 -42.21 -3.30 -2.42
CA SER A 318 -43.34 -4.21 -2.48
C SER A 318 -44.09 -4.21 -1.14
N ILE A 319 -45.41 -4.35 -1.16
CA ILE A 319 -46.22 -4.49 0.06
C ILE A 319 -46.77 -5.91 0.11
N ALA A 320 -46.38 -6.66 1.14
CA ALA A 320 -46.76 -8.06 1.32
C ALA A 320 -47.59 -8.27 2.60
N ARG A 321 -48.40 -9.33 2.60
CA ARG A 321 -49.04 -9.85 3.81
C ARG A 321 -48.06 -10.78 4.55
N PRO A 322 -48.13 -10.92 5.89
CA PRO A 322 -47.24 -11.81 6.65
C PRO A 322 -47.30 -13.28 6.25
N LYS A 323 -48.43 -13.73 5.69
CA LYS A 323 -48.65 -15.09 5.18
C LYS A 323 -48.49 -15.20 3.66
N ALA A 324 -47.73 -14.30 3.03
CA ALA A 324 -47.42 -14.39 1.61
C ALA A 324 -46.58 -15.66 1.32
N ASP A 325 -46.60 -16.10 0.06
CA ASP A 325 -45.72 -17.16 -0.43
C ASP A 325 -44.25 -16.73 -0.32
N ALA A 326 -43.33 -17.67 -0.10
CA ALA A 326 -41.89 -17.40 0.03
C ALA A 326 -41.32 -16.71 -1.22
N LYS A 327 -41.92 -16.94 -2.39
CA LYS A 327 -41.59 -16.22 -3.63
C LYS A 327 -41.77 -14.71 -3.54
N ALA A 328 -42.66 -14.22 -2.68
CA ALA A 328 -42.86 -12.79 -2.45
C ALA A 328 -41.71 -12.16 -1.63
N TRP A 329 -40.82 -12.99 -1.08
CA TRP A 329 -39.67 -12.61 -0.27
C TRP A 329 -38.35 -12.83 -1.01
N GLU A 330 -38.37 -13.57 -2.14
CA GLU A 330 -37.24 -13.70 -3.06
C GLU A 330 -36.81 -12.30 -3.56
N ASP A 331 -35.50 -12.11 -3.74
CA ASP A 331 -34.87 -10.86 -4.16
C ASP A 331 -35.12 -9.63 -3.25
N THR A 332 -35.43 -9.83 -1.98
CA THR A 332 -35.57 -8.75 -0.99
C THR A 332 -34.24 -8.43 -0.31
N ASP A 333 -33.79 -7.18 -0.42
CA ASP A 333 -32.58 -6.66 0.24
C ASP A 333 -32.85 -6.13 1.66
N LEU A 334 -34.09 -5.70 1.93
CA LEU A 334 -34.52 -5.19 3.23
C LEU A 334 -35.99 -5.52 3.51
N PHE A 335 -36.26 -6.07 4.68
CA PHE A 335 -37.61 -6.22 5.21
C PHE A 335 -38.00 -5.06 6.10
N ILE A 336 -39.20 -4.50 5.89
CA ILE A 336 -39.82 -3.56 6.83
C ILE A 336 -41.03 -4.23 7.46
N LEU A 337 -40.98 -4.51 8.75
CA LEU A 337 -42.03 -5.22 9.48
C LEU A 337 -42.87 -4.22 10.27
N TYR A 338 -44.11 -4.00 9.83
CA TYR A 338 -44.99 -3.01 10.43
C TYR A 338 -45.96 -3.63 11.44
N GLN A 339 -45.72 -3.36 12.73
CA GLN A 339 -46.45 -3.81 13.90
C GLN A 339 -46.69 -5.33 13.96
N PRO A 340 -45.63 -6.13 14.20
CA PRO A 340 -45.71 -7.58 14.16
C PRO A 340 -46.70 -8.20 15.16
N ASP A 341 -47.32 -9.29 14.72
CA ASP A 341 -48.11 -10.23 15.52
C ASP A 341 -47.73 -11.68 15.18
N HIS A 342 -48.39 -12.67 15.81
CA HIS A 342 -48.09 -14.09 15.58
C HIS A 342 -48.11 -14.54 14.11
N SER A 343 -48.81 -13.85 13.21
CA SER A 343 -48.81 -14.19 11.79
C SER A 343 -47.49 -13.91 11.07
N PHE A 344 -46.61 -13.10 11.67
CA PHE A 344 -45.29 -12.76 11.14
C PHE A 344 -44.24 -13.85 11.38
N LYS A 345 -44.59 -14.96 12.05
CA LYS A 345 -43.63 -16.04 12.35
C LYS A 345 -42.88 -16.52 11.11
N ALA A 346 -43.58 -16.74 10.00
CA ALA A 346 -42.97 -17.23 8.76
C ALA A 346 -41.96 -16.24 8.15
N VAL A 347 -42.27 -14.94 8.14
CA VAL A 347 -41.32 -13.93 7.63
C VAL A 347 -40.14 -13.72 8.57
N TYR A 348 -40.33 -13.77 9.89
CA TYR A 348 -39.21 -13.73 10.84
C TYR A 348 -38.31 -14.95 10.70
N ASP A 349 -38.88 -16.15 10.51
CA ASP A 349 -38.10 -17.37 10.25
C ASP A 349 -37.31 -17.26 8.94
N TYR A 350 -37.91 -16.66 7.91
CA TYR A 350 -37.21 -16.38 6.66
C TYR A 350 -36.06 -15.39 6.87
N ILE A 351 -36.30 -14.29 7.60
CA ILE A 351 -35.31 -13.27 7.92
C ILE A 351 -34.16 -13.84 8.76
N ASP A 352 -34.48 -14.68 9.74
CA ASP A 352 -33.45 -15.30 10.59
C ASP A 352 -32.57 -16.28 9.80
N ASN A 353 -33.14 -17.00 8.83
CA ASN A 353 -32.36 -17.88 7.94
C ASN A 353 -31.59 -17.11 6.86
N SER A 354 -32.19 -16.05 6.31
CA SER A 354 -31.58 -15.25 5.24
C SER A 354 -30.61 -14.19 5.76
N LYS A 355 -30.68 -13.83 7.04
CA LYS A 355 -29.90 -12.73 7.63
C LYS A 355 -30.07 -11.40 6.86
N THR A 356 -31.18 -11.25 6.12
CA THR A 356 -31.51 -10.02 5.40
C THR A 356 -31.74 -8.88 6.40
N GLY A 357 -31.34 -7.67 6.02
CA GLY A 357 -31.57 -6.48 6.86
C GLY A 357 -33.04 -6.32 7.23
N VAL A 358 -33.31 -5.87 8.46
CA VAL A 358 -34.69 -5.72 8.95
C VAL A 358 -34.89 -4.40 9.68
N LEU A 359 -35.98 -3.72 9.35
CA LEU A 359 -36.50 -2.57 10.10
C LEU A 359 -37.86 -2.94 10.71
N THR A 360 -37.93 -3.06 12.03
CA THR A 360 -39.17 -3.32 12.75
C THR A 360 -39.79 -2.01 13.26
N LEU A 361 -41.02 -1.69 12.83
CA LEU A 361 -41.80 -0.59 13.39
C LEU A 361 -42.81 -1.15 14.40
N ALA A 362 -42.56 -0.91 15.68
CA ALA A 362 -43.43 -1.31 16.76
C ALA A 362 -44.37 -0.17 17.17
N GLY A 363 -45.65 -0.47 17.34
CA GLY A 363 -46.71 0.51 17.64
C GLY A 363 -47.75 -0.01 18.61
N SER A 364 -48.95 0.57 18.58
CA SER A 364 -50.03 0.26 19.53
C SER A 364 -50.61 -1.15 19.35
N ARG A 365 -50.51 -1.73 18.15
CA ARG A 365 -51.01 -3.09 17.84
C ARG A 365 -49.92 -4.17 17.85
N THR A 366 -48.69 -3.82 18.19
CA THR A 366 -47.60 -4.82 18.25
C THR A 366 -47.85 -5.81 19.37
N ASN A 367 -47.80 -7.10 19.04
CA ASN A 367 -47.85 -8.15 20.04
C ASN A 367 -46.44 -8.32 20.66
N TRP A 368 -46.22 -7.67 21.79
CA TRP A 368 -44.92 -7.70 22.49
C TRP A 368 -44.54 -9.09 23.01
N THR A 369 -45.50 -9.94 23.35
CA THR A 369 -45.22 -11.33 23.75
C THR A 369 -44.59 -12.10 22.59
N PHE A 370 -45.14 -11.97 21.39
CA PHE A 370 -44.59 -12.57 20.17
C PHE A 370 -43.25 -11.93 19.78
N LEU A 371 -43.18 -10.60 19.72
CA LEU A 371 -41.99 -9.89 19.26
C LEU A 371 -40.78 -10.13 20.18
N ASN A 372 -41.00 -10.21 21.50
CA ASN A 372 -39.92 -10.54 22.46
C ASN A 372 -39.43 -11.99 22.35
N GLN A 373 -40.18 -12.89 21.69
CA GLN A 373 -39.85 -14.30 21.52
C GLN A 373 -39.20 -14.60 20.17
N VAL A 374 -39.59 -13.90 19.11
CA VAL A 374 -39.20 -14.23 17.73
C VAL A 374 -37.85 -13.66 17.30
N GLN A 375 -37.35 -12.62 18.00
CA GLN A 375 -36.03 -12.03 17.77
C GLN A 375 -35.24 -11.89 19.08
N SER A 376 -33.91 -11.71 18.97
CA SER A 376 -32.97 -11.65 20.11
C SER A 376 -32.47 -10.26 20.48
N ALA A 377 -32.46 -9.30 19.55
CA ALA A 377 -31.80 -8.00 19.67
C ALA A 377 -32.35 -7.10 20.80
N PHE A 378 -33.67 -7.14 21.06
CA PHE A 378 -34.29 -6.32 22.10
C PHE A 378 -35.47 -7.02 22.80
N ALA A 379 -35.89 -6.45 23.92
CA ALA A 379 -37.13 -6.81 24.59
C ALA A 379 -37.81 -5.59 25.20
N LYS A 380 -39.14 -5.62 25.29
CA LYS A 380 -39.91 -4.57 25.97
C LYS A 380 -40.95 -5.17 26.91
N ASN A 381 -41.03 -4.63 28.12
CA ASN A 381 -42.11 -4.92 29.05
C ASN A 381 -43.22 -3.86 28.92
N SER A 382 -44.14 -4.07 27.97
CA SER A 382 -45.18 -3.10 27.59
C SER A 382 -46.36 -3.10 28.55
N SER A 383 -46.85 -1.92 28.98
CA SER A 383 -47.97 -1.76 29.91
C SER A 383 -49.34 -1.61 29.25
N GLN A 384 -49.49 -1.89 27.94
CA GLN A 384 -50.69 -1.68 27.10
C GLN A 384 -51.25 -0.25 27.04
N GLN A 385 -50.74 0.67 27.86
CA GLN A 385 -51.10 2.08 27.83
C GLN A 385 -50.30 2.81 26.74
N SER A 386 -51.00 3.52 25.85
CA SER A 386 -50.39 4.39 24.86
C SER A 386 -50.14 5.79 25.40
N GLU A 387 -49.07 6.43 24.93
CA GLU A 387 -48.70 7.80 25.28
C GLU A 387 -48.10 8.50 24.05
N ALA A 388 -48.12 9.84 24.04
CA ALA A 388 -47.47 10.64 23.01
C ALA A 388 -45.96 10.78 23.31
N ILE A 389 -45.13 10.36 22.37
CA ILE A 389 -43.67 10.30 22.52
C ILE A 389 -43.02 11.26 21.51
N GLY A 390 -42.31 12.27 22.02
CA GLY A 390 -41.46 13.13 21.21
C GLY A 390 -40.11 12.47 20.90
N ALA A 391 -39.54 12.81 19.74
CA ALA A 391 -38.20 12.37 19.37
C ALA A 391 -37.13 13.32 19.94
N LEU A 392 -36.04 12.74 20.42
CA LEU A 392 -34.83 13.44 20.84
C LEU A 392 -33.65 12.90 20.03
N LEU A 393 -33.00 13.74 19.22
CA LEU A 393 -31.82 13.32 18.45
C LEU A 393 -30.64 13.03 19.37
N ASN A 394 -29.96 11.91 19.15
CA ASN A 394 -28.69 11.61 19.81
C ASN A 394 -27.52 12.11 18.95
N GLU A 395 -26.87 13.18 19.40
CA GLU A 395 -25.68 13.75 18.75
C GLU A 395 -24.47 12.79 18.76
N GLY A 396 -24.49 11.75 19.61
CA GLY A 396 -23.44 10.74 19.69
C GLY A 396 -23.61 9.54 18.74
N PHE A 397 -24.58 9.57 17.82
CA PHE A 397 -24.78 8.51 16.82
C PHE A 397 -23.71 8.58 15.73
N THR A 398 -23.08 7.44 15.39
CA THR A 398 -21.88 7.42 14.53
C THR A 398 -22.03 6.64 13.23
N LEU A 399 -23.10 5.84 13.06
CA LEU A 399 -23.25 4.97 11.89
C LEU A 399 -23.47 5.72 10.56
N PHE A 400 -23.97 6.96 10.61
CA PHE A 400 -24.02 7.88 9.46
C PHE A 400 -24.18 9.33 9.92
N ASP A 401 -23.90 10.29 9.02
CA ASP A 401 -24.03 11.72 9.32
C ASP A 401 -25.50 12.14 9.54
N THR A 402 -25.79 12.73 10.69
CA THR A 402 -27.11 13.21 11.11
C THR A 402 -27.27 14.73 11.03
N LYS A 403 -26.25 15.49 10.61
CA LYS A 403 -26.28 16.97 10.61
C LYS A 403 -27.45 17.60 9.86
N ASP A 404 -27.86 16.98 8.75
CA ASP A 404 -28.96 17.47 7.93
C ASP A 404 -30.36 17.06 8.45
N PHE A 405 -30.41 16.21 9.49
CA PHE A 405 -31.67 15.73 10.05
C PHE A 405 -32.08 16.55 11.27
N SER A 406 -33.23 17.21 11.17
CA SER A 406 -33.78 18.04 12.24
C SER A 406 -35.03 17.40 12.85
N VAL A 407 -34.99 17.16 14.16
CA VAL A 407 -36.15 16.75 14.97
C VAL A 407 -37.01 17.93 15.45
N ALA A 408 -36.60 19.17 15.15
CA ALA A 408 -37.33 20.36 15.57
C ALA A 408 -38.75 20.37 14.97
N ASP A 409 -39.74 20.64 15.83
CA ASP A 409 -41.17 20.68 15.49
C ASP A 409 -41.77 19.39 14.95
N LEU A 410 -41.08 18.24 15.07
CA LEU A 410 -41.67 16.95 14.74
C LEU A 410 -42.85 16.65 15.70
N PRO A 411 -44.04 16.34 15.18
CA PRO A 411 -45.15 15.95 16.03
C PRO A 411 -44.82 14.64 16.76
N PRO A 412 -45.30 14.44 18.00
CA PRO A 412 -45.04 13.22 18.74
C PRO A 412 -45.66 12.01 18.02
N VAL A 413 -44.98 10.88 18.11
CA VAL A 413 -45.46 9.57 17.68
C VAL A 413 -46.26 8.91 18.81
N THR A 414 -47.11 7.96 18.44
CA THR A 414 -47.87 7.19 19.43
C THR A 414 -47.09 5.93 19.77
N GLY A 415 -46.88 5.63 21.04
CA GLY A 415 -46.18 4.40 21.45
C GLY A 415 -46.72 3.84 22.76
N SER A 416 -46.50 2.54 23.00
CA SER A 416 -46.86 1.94 24.30
C SER A 416 -45.82 2.26 25.36
N LEU A 417 -46.24 2.49 26.60
CA LEU A 417 -45.32 2.66 27.73
C LEU A 417 -44.70 1.32 28.14
N GLY A 418 -43.52 1.36 28.75
CA GLY A 418 -42.80 0.17 29.20
C GLY A 418 -41.28 0.31 29.09
N GLU A 419 -40.55 -0.45 29.92
CA GLU A 419 -39.09 -0.50 29.87
C GLU A 419 -38.62 -1.25 28.61
N ILE A 420 -37.72 -0.64 27.84
CA ILE A 420 -37.04 -1.25 26.69
C ILE A 420 -35.64 -1.68 27.14
N ARG A 421 -35.30 -2.93 26.84
CA ARG A 421 -33.98 -3.52 27.08
C ARG A 421 -33.37 -3.93 25.75
N LEU A 422 -32.24 -3.32 25.41
CA LEU A 422 -31.40 -3.71 24.29
C LEU A 422 -30.52 -4.87 24.77
N ARG A 423 -30.58 -6.02 24.10
CA ARG A 423 -29.84 -7.24 24.48
C ARG A 423 -28.54 -7.37 23.70
N GLU A 424 -28.50 -6.81 22.50
CA GLU A 424 -27.32 -6.72 21.65
C GLU A 424 -26.75 -5.29 21.63
N GLN A 425 -25.51 -5.13 21.17
CA GLN A 425 -24.87 -3.83 21.05
C GLN A 425 -25.59 -3.00 19.98
N ALA A 426 -26.10 -1.83 20.39
CA ALA A 426 -26.88 -0.96 19.51
C ALA A 426 -26.48 0.51 19.68
N GLU A 427 -26.61 1.27 18.61
CA GLU A 427 -26.55 2.73 18.63
C GLU A 427 -27.95 3.32 18.59
N VAL A 428 -28.27 4.18 19.55
CA VAL A 428 -29.56 4.87 19.62
C VAL A 428 -29.48 6.14 18.79
N LEU A 429 -30.26 6.22 17.72
CA LEU A 429 -30.35 7.42 16.89
C LEU A 429 -31.33 8.44 17.49
N LEU A 430 -32.49 7.97 17.95
CA LEU A 430 -33.52 8.81 18.57
C LEU A 430 -33.83 8.27 19.97
N GLY A 431 -33.83 9.15 20.97
CA GLY A 431 -34.37 8.91 22.30
C GLY A 431 -35.83 9.35 22.43
N GLN A 432 -36.47 8.93 23.53
CA GLN A 432 -37.86 9.26 23.85
C GLN A 432 -37.97 10.48 24.79
N ARG A 433 -38.87 11.40 24.46
CA ARG A 433 -39.29 12.50 25.32
C ARG A 433 -40.80 12.39 25.61
N ILE A 434 -41.18 12.23 26.88
CA ILE A 434 -42.58 12.10 27.30
C ILE A 434 -42.93 13.29 28.18
N LYS A 435 -44.00 14.02 27.85
CA LYS A 435 -44.46 15.22 28.58
C LYS A 435 -43.33 16.23 28.86
N GLY A 436 -42.41 16.39 27.90
CA GLY A 436 -41.27 17.30 27.98
C GLY A 436 -40.03 16.75 28.70
N VAL A 437 -40.11 15.55 29.28
CA VAL A 437 -39.00 14.94 30.04
C VAL A 437 -38.30 13.88 29.18
N ASP A 438 -36.96 13.91 29.17
CA ASP A 438 -36.13 12.83 28.61
C ASP A 438 -36.19 11.61 29.53
N VAL A 439 -36.74 10.51 29.02
CA VAL A 439 -36.91 9.26 29.78
C VAL A 439 -35.75 8.28 29.56
N LYS A 440 -34.70 8.67 28.81
CA LYS A 440 -33.50 7.86 28.51
C LYS A 440 -33.83 6.47 27.96
N GLN A 441 -34.88 6.39 27.16
CA GLN A 441 -35.30 5.17 26.45
C GLN A 441 -35.15 5.38 24.94
N PRO A 442 -34.80 4.35 24.16
CA PRO A 442 -34.66 4.48 22.70
C PRO A 442 -36.03 4.63 22.04
N LEU A 443 -36.14 5.55 21.09
CA LEU A 443 -37.22 5.64 20.12
C LEU A 443 -36.84 4.97 18.79
N LEU A 444 -35.59 5.13 18.36
CA LEU A 444 -35.01 4.46 17.18
C LEU A 444 -33.62 3.96 17.54
N ALA A 445 -33.42 2.65 17.46
CA ALA A 445 -32.13 2.00 17.72
C ALA A 445 -31.72 1.16 16.51
N VAL A 446 -30.40 1.09 16.28
CA VAL A 446 -29.78 0.33 15.20
C VAL A 446 -28.77 -0.65 15.78
N PHE A 447 -28.90 -1.92 15.40
CA PHE A 447 -28.00 -3.02 15.73
C PHE A 447 -27.15 -3.30 14.48
N ASN A 448 -25.88 -2.93 14.54
CA ASN A 448 -24.94 -3.08 13.43
C ASN A 448 -24.11 -4.36 13.60
N GLY A 449 -24.77 -5.53 13.49
CA GLY A 449 -24.09 -6.82 13.55
C GLY A 449 -23.29 -7.10 12.26
N ASP A 450 -22.22 -7.90 12.38
CA ASP A 450 -21.35 -8.27 11.25
C ASP A 450 -22.09 -9.06 10.16
N VAL A 451 -23.10 -9.84 10.55
CA VAL A 451 -23.84 -10.76 9.65
C VAL A 451 -25.20 -10.20 9.25
N GLN A 452 -25.89 -9.50 10.16
CA GLN A 452 -27.22 -8.94 9.93
C GLN A 452 -27.31 -7.58 10.59
N LYS A 453 -27.86 -6.61 9.85
CA LYS A 453 -28.16 -5.28 10.37
C LYS A 453 -29.65 -5.17 10.66
N GLU A 454 -29.98 -4.74 11.87
CA GLU A 454 -31.35 -4.58 12.33
C GLU A 454 -31.58 -3.15 12.82
N ALA A 455 -32.77 -2.62 12.63
CA ALA A 455 -33.24 -1.42 13.29
C ALA A 455 -34.64 -1.61 13.85
N VAL A 456 -34.93 -0.91 14.94
CA VAL A 456 -36.25 -0.90 15.57
C VAL A 456 -36.70 0.51 15.88
N PHE A 457 -37.93 0.83 15.49
CA PHE A 457 -38.61 2.06 15.83
C PHE A 457 -39.75 1.77 16.82
N PHE A 458 -39.73 2.39 18.00
CA PHE A 458 -40.68 2.19 19.10
C PHE A 458 -41.83 3.21 19.07
N GLY A 459 -42.53 3.32 17.93
CA GLY A 459 -43.75 4.12 17.79
C GLY A 459 -44.46 3.93 16.45
N GLU A 460 -45.61 4.56 16.32
CA GLU A 460 -46.38 4.70 15.08
C GLU A 460 -46.72 6.17 14.81
N ASP A 461 -47.25 6.47 13.63
CA ASP A 461 -47.57 7.82 13.14
C ASP A 461 -46.36 8.63 12.60
N ILE A 462 -45.32 7.95 12.14
CA ILE A 462 -44.17 8.60 11.48
C ILE A 462 -44.54 9.32 10.17
N TRP A 463 -45.69 9.00 9.56
CA TRP A 463 -46.25 9.75 8.43
C TRP A 463 -46.45 11.22 8.76
N LYS A 464 -46.73 11.55 10.03
CA LYS A 464 -46.87 12.94 10.51
C LYS A 464 -45.53 13.68 10.40
N TRP A 465 -44.40 12.99 10.57
CA TRP A 465 -43.07 13.59 10.40
C TRP A 465 -42.81 13.96 8.94
N ARG A 466 -43.14 13.07 8.00
CA ARG A 466 -43.05 13.37 6.57
C ARG A 466 -43.92 14.56 6.17
N MET A 467 -45.13 14.66 6.73
CA MET A 467 -46.03 15.80 6.48
C MET A 467 -45.55 17.10 7.12
N GLN A 468 -44.95 17.02 8.31
CA GLN A 468 -44.35 18.16 8.97
C GLN A 468 -43.18 18.74 8.16
N SER A 469 -42.31 17.88 7.61
CA SER A 469 -41.20 18.31 6.75
C SER A 469 -41.70 19.13 5.55
N TYR A 470 -42.76 18.67 4.88
CA TYR A 470 -43.36 19.42 3.76
C TYR A 470 -44.01 20.73 4.21
N ARG A 471 -44.68 20.74 5.36
CA ARG A 471 -45.30 21.95 5.90
C ARG A 471 -44.26 23.03 6.23
N ARG A 472 -43.10 22.64 6.75
CA ARG A 472 -42.00 23.53 7.12
C ARG A 472 -41.19 23.98 5.90
N ASP A 473 -40.70 23.03 5.11
CA ASP A 473 -39.65 23.26 4.11
C ASP A 473 -40.15 23.21 2.66
N ARG A 474 -41.45 22.94 2.45
CA ARG A 474 -42.07 22.71 1.12
C ARG A 474 -41.46 21.55 0.33
N ASN A 475 -40.72 20.68 1.01
CA ASN A 475 -40.12 19.48 0.44
C ASN A 475 -40.12 18.35 1.48
N PHE A 476 -39.79 17.13 1.06
CA PHE A 476 -39.77 15.95 1.92
C PHE A 476 -38.36 15.57 2.41
N LYS A 477 -37.32 16.35 2.04
CA LYS A 477 -35.89 16.00 2.18
C LYS A 477 -35.52 15.56 3.60
N ASN A 478 -35.92 16.31 4.63
CA ASN A 478 -35.58 15.98 6.02
C ASN A 478 -36.01 14.55 6.43
N PHE A 479 -37.19 14.09 5.98
CA PHE A 479 -37.69 12.75 6.28
C PHE A 479 -37.16 11.71 5.28
N ASP A 480 -37.22 12.01 3.98
CA ASP A 480 -36.85 11.09 2.92
C ASP A 480 -35.34 10.75 2.98
N ASP A 481 -34.47 11.71 3.32
CA ASP A 481 -33.04 11.48 3.52
C ASP A 481 -32.74 10.59 4.73
N LEU A 482 -33.45 10.79 5.85
CA LEU A 482 -33.29 9.94 7.05
C LEU A 482 -33.64 8.48 6.71
N ILE A 483 -34.82 8.26 6.12
CA ILE A 483 -35.24 6.93 5.69
C ILE A 483 -34.25 6.37 4.66
N GLY A 484 -33.76 7.21 3.75
CA GLY A 484 -32.81 6.80 2.74
C GLY A 484 -31.45 6.35 3.29
N LYS A 485 -30.95 7.01 4.34
CA LYS A 485 -29.74 6.62 5.09
C LYS A 485 -29.96 5.33 5.87
N LEU A 486 -31.13 5.16 6.49
CA LEU A 486 -31.51 3.91 7.17
C LEU A 486 -31.57 2.72 6.20
N VAL A 487 -32.21 2.88 5.04
CA VAL A 487 -32.25 1.83 4.02
C VAL A 487 -30.84 1.47 3.58
N LEU A 488 -30.02 2.46 3.23
CA LEU A 488 -28.63 2.24 2.80
C LEU A 488 -27.82 1.47 3.86
N LEU A 489 -27.94 1.87 5.13
CA LEU A 489 -27.25 1.20 6.22
C LEU A 489 -27.70 -0.26 6.34
N LEU A 490 -29.01 -0.53 6.31
CA LEU A 490 -29.55 -1.87 6.48
C LEU A 490 -29.35 -2.79 5.28
N THR A 491 -29.10 -2.24 4.08
CA THR A 491 -28.84 -2.99 2.84
C THR A 491 -27.36 -3.08 2.49
N SER A 492 -26.47 -2.47 3.30
CA SER A 492 -25.03 -2.40 3.00
C SER A 492 -24.27 -3.72 3.18
N ASN A 493 -24.95 -4.83 3.52
CA ASN A 493 -24.35 -6.14 3.41
C ASN A 493 -24.26 -6.52 1.94
N GLN A 494 -23.03 -6.64 1.44
CA GLN A 494 -22.71 -6.99 0.06
C GLN A 494 -23.61 -8.11 -0.44
N SER A 495 -24.19 -7.91 -1.63
CA SER A 495 -24.98 -8.88 -2.37
C SER A 495 -24.38 -10.30 -2.26
N ARG A 496 -25.23 -11.28 -2.00
CA ARG A 496 -24.91 -12.72 -1.89
C ARG A 496 -24.42 -13.29 -3.22
N GLU A 497 -23.20 -12.97 -3.62
CA GLU A 497 -22.55 -13.57 -4.78
C GLU A 497 -21.52 -14.60 -4.34
N ARG A 498 -21.69 -15.85 -4.81
CA ARG A 498 -20.74 -16.94 -4.55
C ARG A 498 -19.40 -16.76 -5.27
N LEU A 499 -19.35 -15.91 -6.30
CA LEU A 499 -18.12 -15.52 -6.99
C LEU A 499 -18.11 -14.00 -7.14
N THR A 500 -17.22 -13.34 -6.41
CA THR A 500 -17.02 -11.88 -6.45
C THR A 500 -15.74 -11.57 -7.21
N LEU A 501 -15.74 -10.50 -8.01
CA LEU A 501 -14.57 -10.03 -8.76
C LEU A 501 -14.19 -8.62 -8.31
N GLU A 502 -12.89 -8.39 -8.14
CA GLU A 502 -12.32 -7.08 -7.83
C GLU A 502 -11.20 -6.77 -8.83
N TYR A 503 -11.39 -5.71 -9.63
CA TYR A 503 -10.43 -5.31 -10.66
C TYR A 503 -10.63 -3.85 -11.08
N GLU A 504 -9.57 -3.18 -11.52
CA GLU A 504 -9.68 -1.85 -12.14
C GLU A 504 -10.15 -1.97 -13.59
N ALA A 505 -11.05 -1.08 -14.00
CA ALA A 505 -11.55 -1.09 -15.37
C ALA A 505 -10.60 -0.40 -16.37
N ILE A 506 -9.71 0.47 -15.88
CA ILE A 506 -8.62 1.06 -16.66
C ILE A 506 -7.34 0.96 -15.85
N PHE A 507 -6.33 0.34 -16.43
CA PHE A 507 -4.97 0.33 -15.89
C PHE A 507 -4.12 1.35 -16.64
N SER A 508 -3.37 2.17 -15.91
CA SER A 508 -2.44 3.18 -16.47
C SER A 508 -1.14 2.57 -16.99
N GLY A 509 -1.19 1.33 -17.49
CA GLY A 509 -0.03 0.53 -17.86
C GLY A 509 -0.24 -0.93 -17.46
N SER A 510 0.54 -1.83 -18.07
CA SER A 510 0.35 -3.26 -17.83
C SER A 510 0.88 -3.71 -16.48
N ARG A 511 1.94 -3.08 -15.94
CA ARG A 511 2.75 -3.62 -14.83
C ARG A 511 1.98 -3.91 -13.53
N ASP A 512 0.92 -3.16 -13.23
CA ASP A 512 0.08 -3.36 -12.05
C ASP A 512 -1.29 -4.01 -12.38
N ALA A 513 -1.49 -4.42 -13.64
CA ALA A 513 -2.73 -5.03 -14.07
C ALA A 513 -2.92 -6.39 -13.41
N LYS A 514 -4.00 -6.50 -12.64
CA LYS A 514 -4.38 -7.73 -11.93
C LYS A 514 -5.88 -7.81 -11.74
N ILE A 515 -6.38 -9.04 -11.66
CA ILE A 515 -7.78 -9.32 -11.36
C ILE A 515 -7.84 -10.22 -10.14
N GLN A 516 -8.61 -9.81 -9.15
CA GLN A 516 -8.84 -10.57 -7.93
C GLN A 516 -10.24 -11.18 -7.95
N ALA A 517 -10.37 -12.37 -7.37
CA ALA A 517 -11.64 -13.07 -7.25
C ALA A 517 -11.76 -13.72 -5.87
N THR A 518 -12.96 -13.72 -5.31
CA THR A 518 -13.28 -14.44 -4.07
C THR A 518 -14.43 -15.40 -4.35
N TYR A 519 -14.24 -16.66 -3.98
CA TYR A 519 -15.23 -17.71 -4.18
C TYR A 519 -15.73 -18.26 -2.84
N PHE A 520 -17.02 -18.56 -2.78
CA PHE A 520 -17.71 -19.12 -1.62
C PHE A 520 -18.47 -20.40 -2.00
N ASP A 521 -18.41 -21.39 -1.11
CA ASP A 521 -19.14 -22.64 -1.25
C ASP A 521 -20.67 -22.47 -1.15
N ASN A 522 -21.41 -23.57 -1.21
CA ASN A 522 -22.87 -23.56 -1.08
C ASN A 522 -23.37 -23.05 0.29
N THR A 523 -22.50 -22.97 1.30
CA THR A 523 -22.77 -22.44 2.63
C THR A 523 -22.26 -21.01 2.83
N PHE A 524 -21.79 -20.36 1.75
CA PHE A 524 -21.22 -19.01 1.74
C PHE A 524 -19.96 -18.87 2.60
N VAL A 525 -19.19 -19.94 2.77
CA VAL A 525 -17.86 -19.91 3.40
C VAL A 525 -16.80 -19.83 2.31
N PHE A 526 -15.78 -18.98 2.52
CA PHE A 526 -14.66 -18.85 1.58
C PHE A 526 -13.98 -20.20 1.41
N ASP A 527 -13.85 -20.64 0.17
CA ASP A 527 -13.24 -21.92 -0.16
C ASP A 527 -11.80 -21.70 -0.67
N PRO A 528 -10.76 -22.08 0.11
CA PRO A 528 -9.37 -21.99 -0.31
C PRO A 528 -8.93 -23.10 -1.28
N GLU A 529 -9.76 -24.13 -1.51
CA GLU A 529 -9.46 -25.25 -2.41
C GLU A 529 -10.12 -25.09 -3.80
N ALA A 530 -10.86 -24.01 -4.03
CA ALA A 530 -11.50 -23.73 -5.32
C ALA A 530 -10.50 -23.56 -6.47
N ASP A 531 -10.85 -24.08 -7.65
CA ASP A 531 -10.04 -24.00 -8.87
C ASP A 531 -10.60 -22.91 -9.81
N LEU A 532 -10.03 -21.71 -9.69
CA LEU A 532 -10.42 -20.55 -10.49
C LEU A 532 -9.48 -20.35 -11.68
N SER A 533 -10.10 -20.20 -12.85
CA SER A 533 -9.42 -19.89 -14.11
C SER A 533 -9.98 -18.62 -14.73
N LEU A 534 -9.10 -17.76 -15.24
CA LEU A 534 -9.45 -16.55 -15.96
C LEU A 534 -9.22 -16.77 -17.45
N ARG A 535 -10.29 -16.71 -18.25
CA ARG A 535 -10.21 -16.69 -19.71
C ARG A 535 -10.24 -15.24 -20.21
N LEU A 536 -9.22 -14.85 -20.99
CA LEU A 536 -9.01 -13.51 -21.50
C LEU A 536 -9.10 -13.48 -23.03
N GLU A 537 -9.75 -12.46 -23.57
CA GLU A 537 -9.91 -12.21 -25.02
C GLU A 537 -9.70 -10.71 -25.32
N GLY A 538 -9.25 -10.38 -26.53
CA GLY A 538 -9.07 -8.99 -26.98
C GLY A 538 -7.62 -8.48 -26.95
N GLY A 539 -7.47 -7.18 -27.20
CA GLY A 539 -6.16 -6.53 -27.40
C GLY A 539 -5.37 -7.15 -28.56
N THR A 540 -4.13 -7.55 -28.29
CA THR A 540 -3.26 -8.24 -29.26
C THR A 540 -3.39 -9.77 -29.25
N ILE A 541 -4.31 -10.33 -28.46
CA ILE A 541 -4.48 -11.78 -28.32
C ILE A 541 -5.32 -12.31 -29.48
N THR A 542 -4.77 -13.24 -30.26
CA THR A 542 -5.52 -14.00 -31.26
C THR A 542 -6.19 -15.22 -30.60
N GLY A 543 -7.51 -15.17 -30.44
CA GLY A 543 -8.29 -16.23 -29.78
C GLY A 543 -8.54 -15.89 -28.31
N SER A 544 -8.31 -16.86 -27.42
CA SER A 544 -8.49 -16.71 -25.98
C SER A 544 -7.29 -17.27 -25.22
N MET A 545 -6.89 -16.61 -24.13
CA MET A 545 -5.80 -17.03 -23.25
C MET A 545 -6.38 -17.43 -21.88
N GLU A 546 -6.01 -18.58 -21.34
CA GLU A 546 -6.42 -19.01 -20.00
C GLU A 546 -5.27 -18.79 -19.00
N ILE A 547 -5.57 -18.14 -17.89
CA ILE A 547 -4.63 -17.80 -16.82
C ILE A 547 -5.17 -18.39 -15.52
N PRO A 548 -4.44 -19.30 -14.84
CA PRO A 548 -4.86 -19.80 -13.53
C PRO A 548 -4.79 -18.68 -12.48
N MET A 549 -5.78 -18.61 -11.60
CA MET A 549 -5.75 -17.65 -10.49
C MET A 549 -5.09 -18.29 -9.26
N LEU A 550 -4.14 -17.59 -8.65
CA LEU A 550 -3.36 -18.11 -7.51
C LEU A 550 -3.91 -17.61 -6.18
N LEU A 551 -4.01 -18.49 -5.18
CA LEU A 551 -4.47 -18.14 -3.83
C LEU A 551 -3.49 -17.17 -3.14
N LYS A 552 -4.03 -16.04 -2.66
CA LYS A 552 -3.33 -14.99 -1.90
C LYS A 552 -4.11 -14.66 -0.63
N GLY A 553 -3.95 -15.49 0.39
CA GLY A 553 -4.63 -15.30 1.68
C GLY A 553 -6.12 -15.65 1.65
N ARG A 554 -6.98 -14.68 1.31
CA ARG A 554 -8.46 -14.81 1.28
C ARG A 554 -9.10 -14.47 -0.07
N TYR A 555 -8.31 -14.43 -1.12
CA TYR A 555 -8.76 -14.22 -2.50
C TYR A 555 -7.80 -14.93 -3.46
N TYR A 556 -8.22 -15.04 -4.70
CA TYR A 556 -7.43 -15.56 -5.81
C TYR A 556 -7.04 -14.41 -6.73
N GLU A 557 -5.84 -14.45 -7.31
CA GLU A 557 -5.30 -13.36 -8.13
C GLU A 557 -4.76 -13.90 -9.47
N ALA A 558 -5.14 -13.23 -10.55
CA ALA A 558 -4.52 -13.38 -11.87
C ALA A 558 -3.60 -12.19 -12.14
N ASP A 559 -2.32 -12.48 -12.41
CA ASP A 559 -1.32 -11.49 -12.82
C ASP A 559 -1.43 -11.23 -14.33
N LEU A 560 -1.67 -9.97 -14.70
CA LEU A 560 -1.84 -9.51 -16.07
C LEU A 560 -0.72 -8.56 -16.52
N SER A 561 0.40 -8.53 -15.77
CA SER A 561 1.52 -7.61 -15.97
C SER A 561 2.16 -7.65 -17.37
N ASN A 562 2.04 -8.80 -18.05
CA ASN A 562 2.62 -9.06 -19.37
C ASN A 562 1.72 -8.70 -20.56
N LEU A 563 0.52 -8.15 -20.30
CA LEU A 563 -0.38 -7.73 -21.38
C LEU A 563 0.13 -6.44 -22.03
N LYS A 564 -0.16 -6.28 -23.32
CA LYS A 564 0.12 -5.03 -24.04
C LYS A 564 -1.03 -4.03 -23.81
N PRO A 565 -0.80 -2.73 -24.08
CA PRO A 565 -1.90 -1.77 -24.15
C PRO A 565 -3.01 -2.24 -25.11
N GLY A 566 -4.26 -2.11 -24.66
CA GLY A 566 -5.42 -2.60 -25.41
C GLY A 566 -6.68 -2.78 -24.56
N LYS A 567 -7.80 -3.06 -25.24
CA LYS A 567 -9.09 -3.36 -24.63
C LYS A 567 -9.28 -4.86 -24.51
N TYR A 568 -9.61 -5.32 -23.31
CA TYR A 568 -9.72 -6.73 -22.97
C TYR A 568 -11.09 -7.07 -22.39
N THR A 569 -11.52 -8.30 -22.62
CA THR A 569 -12.69 -8.91 -22.00
C THR A 569 -12.25 -10.19 -21.32
N PHE A 570 -12.74 -10.44 -20.11
CA PHE A 570 -12.37 -11.64 -19.37
C PHE A 570 -13.58 -12.32 -18.75
N THR A 571 -13.44 -13.62 -18.48
CA THR A 571 -14.39 -14.44 -17.74
C THR A 571 -13.62 -15.27 -16.74
N VAL A 572 -13.92 -15.10 -15.45
CA VAL A 572 -13.44 -15.98 -14.39
C VAL A 572 -14.45 -17.10 -14.21
N THR A 573 -13.98 -18.34 -14.16
CA THR A 573 -14.80 -19.55 -13.99
C THR A 573 -14.19 -20.42 -12.91
N GLU A 574 -15.03 -20.87 -11.98
CA GLU A 574 -14.72 -21.96 -11.05
C GLU A 574 -15.05 -23.30 -11.71
N LYS A 575 -14.09 -24.23 -11.72
CA LYS A 575 -14.18 -25.46 -12.52
C LYS A 575 -15.07 -26.55 -11.92
N GLY A 576 -15.32 -26.55 -10.61
CA GLY A 576 -16.16 -27.54 -9.92
C GLY A 576 -17.66 -27.32 -10.13
N ASP A 577 -18.15 -26.14 -9.78
CA ASP A 577 -19.56 -25.72 -9.80
C ASP A 577 -19.94 -24.98 -11.10
N GLY A 578 -18.95 -24.62 -11.93
CA GLY A 578 -19.19 -23.97 -13.23
C GLY A 578 -19.69 -22.52 -13.12
N ILE A 579 -19.59 -21.92 -11.94
CA ILE A 579 -19.96 -20.53 -11.71
C ILE A 579 -18.95 -19.63 -12.41
N SER A 580 -19.44 -18.68 -13.19
CA SER A 580 -18.59 -17.75 -13.92
C SER A 580 -19.09 -16.31 -13.83
N LYS A 581 -18.14 -15.36 -13.87
CA LYS A 581 -18.41 -13.93 -13.91
C LYS A 581 -17.46 -13.27 -14.91
N SER A 582 -17.99 -12.32 -15.68
CA SER A 582 -17.24 -11.64 -16.74
C SER A 582 -17.05 -10.17 -16.43
N GLY A 583 -16.00 -9.60 -17.00
CA GLY A 583 -15.70 -8.18 -16.92
C GLY A 583 -14.95 -7.68 -18.15
N ARG A 584 -14.70 -6.38 -18.19
CA ARG A 584 -13.93 -5.72 -19.26
C ARG A 584 -13.00 -4.72 -18.63
N PHE A 585 -11.78 -4.63 -19.16
CA PHE A 585 -10.82 -3.61 -18.73
C PHE A 585 -10.03 -3.09 -19.93
N THR A 586 -9.40 -1.94 -19.77
CA THR A 586 -8.50 -1.35 -20.77
C THR A 586 -7.14 -1.12 -20.13
N ILE A 587 -6.07 -1.53 -20.81
CA ILE A 587 -4.71 -1.14 -20.46
C ILE A 587 -4.33 0.02 -21.37
N LEU A 588 -4.06 1.18 -20.78
CA LEU A 588 -3.61 2.35 -21.53
C LEU A 588 -2.15 2.19 -21.97
N ASP A 589 -1.83 2.78 -23.12
CA ASP A 589 -0.44 2.98 -23.54
C ASP A 589 0.12 4.22 -22.82
N PHE A 590 0.22 4.12 -21.49
CA PHE A 590 0.63 5.22 -20.64
C PHE A 590 2.07 5.03 -20.22
N ASP A 591 2.93 5.91 -20.72
CA ASP A 591 4.31 6.07 -20.27
C ASP A 591 4.38 7.37 -19.47
N VAL A 592 4.51 7.25 -18.14
CA VAL A 592 4.52 8.42 -17.24
C VAL A 592 5.75 9.30 -17.48
N GLU A 593 6.85 8.72 -17.97
CA GLU A 593 8.08 9.45 -18.28
C GLU A 593 7.87 10.46 -19.42
N LYS A 594 6.94 10.17 -20.35
CA LYS A 594 6.59 11.09 -21.46
C LYS A 594 5.75 12.29 -21.04
N GLN A 595 5.33 12.37 -19.77
CA GLN A 595 4.61 13.55 -19.27
C GLN A 595 5.54 14.75 -19.08
N PHE A 596 6.85 14.54 -19.01
CA PHE A 596 7.84 15.59 -18.80
C PHE A 596 8.66 15.81 -20.07
N LEU A 597 8.86 17.08 -20.43
CA LEU A 597 9.66 17.46 -21.61
C LEU A 597 11.01 18.07 -21.22
N SER A 598 11.03 18.86 -20.16
CA SER A 598 12.21 19.58 -19.70
C SER A 598 12.83 18.94 -18.47
N THR A 599 14.14 19.05 -18.36
CA THR A 599 14.93 18.64 -17.19
C THR A 599 14.56 19.47 -15.95
N ASP A 600 14.27 18.82 -14.81
CA ASP A 600 13.99 19.47 -13.52
C ASP A 600 15.30 19.83 -12.78
N TYR A 601 16.10 20.69 -13.41
CA TYR A 601 17.34 21.18 -12.83
C TYR A 601 17.15 21.93 -11.49
N PRO A 602 16.07 22.71 -11.24
CA PRO A 602 15.89 23.40 -9.96
C PRO A 602 15.73 22.42 -8.79
N LYS A 603 15.16 21.24 -9.02
CA LYS A 603 15.05 20.21 -7.98
C LYS A 603 16.37 19.50 -7.73
N MET A 604 17.14 19.21 -8.78
CA MET A 604 18.51 18.70 -8.65
C MET A 604 19.44 19.70 -7.95
N GLU A 605 19.33 20.99 -8.24
CA GLU A 605 20.11 22.04 -7.57
C GLU A 605 19.81 22.06 -6.06
N ARG A 606 18.53 21.99 -5.67
CA ARG A 606 18.13 21.88 -4.26
C ARG A 606 18.72 20.64 -3.59
N LEU A 607 18.74 19.49 -4.28
CA LEU A 607 19.35 18.26 -3.77
C LEU A 607 20.86 18.44 -3.53
N ALA A 608 21.57 19.01 -4.50
CA ALA A 608 23.01 19.27 -4.42
C ALA A 608 23.33 20.22 -3.24
N GLN A 609 22.59 21.31 -3.12
CA GLN A 609 22.76 22.28 -2.02
C GLN A 609 22.49 21.67 -0.64
N ASN A 610 21.52 20.77 -0.53
CA ASN A 610 21.20 20.09 0.73
C ASN A 610 22.24 19.04 1.14
N THR A 611 23.15 18.64 0.25
CA THR A 611 24.14 17.58 0.47
C THR A 611 25.59 18.05 0.32
N ASP A 612 25.85 19.36 0.34
CA ASP A 612 27.19 19.94 0.12
C ASP A 612 27.84 19.50 -1.22
N GLY A 613 27.00 19.33 -2.25
CA GLY A 613 27.41 19.07 -3.63
C GLY A 613 27.11 20.24 -4.57
N VAL A 614 27.33 20.03 -5.87
CA VAL A 614 27.16 21.06 -6.91
C VAL A 614 26.49 20.43 -8.14
N LEU A 615 25.59 21.18 -8.79
CA LEU A 615 24.95 20.80 -10.04
C LEU A 615 25.89 21.04 -11.23
N PHE A 616 25.98 20.06 -12.13
CA PHE A 616 26.74 20.14 -13.37
C PHE A 616 25.87 19.80 -14.59
N TYR A 617 26.43 20.05 -15.77
CA TYR A 617 25.85 19.71 -17.07
C TYR A 617 26.87 18.87 -17.87
N PRO A 618 26.46 18.14 -18.92
CA PRO A 618 27.37 17.35 -19.76
C PRO A 618 28.58 18.14 -20.29
N SER A 619 28.39 19.40 -20.65
CA SER A 619 29.47 20.29 -21.12
C SER A 619 30.45 20.69 -20.01
N GLY A 620 30.09 20.52 -18.74
CA GLY A 620 30.84 20.92 -17.56
C GLY A 620 31.55 19.77 -16.82
N VAL A 621 31.65 18.58 -17.40
CA VAL A 621 32.21 17.39 -16.73
C VAL A 621 33.65 17.59 -16.24
N THR A 622 34.48 18.36 -16.95
CA THR A 622 35.83 18.69 -16.47
C THR A 622 35.80 19.45 -15.14
N ALA A 623 34.84 20.36 -14.96
CA ALA A 623 34.68 21.09 -13.69
C ALA A 623 34.16 20.17 -12.57
N LEU A 624 33.33 19.18 -12.89
CA LEU A 624 32.92 18.13 -11.95
C LEU A 624 34.13 17.33 -11.47
N VAL A 625 34.98 16.87 -12.39
CA VAL A 625 36.21 16.11 -12.07
C VAL A 625 37.13 16.94 -11.18
N ASP A 626 37.39 18.20 -11.52
CA ASP A 626 38.24 19.07 -10.72
C ASP A 626 37.63 19.35 -9.32
N SER A 627 36.31 19.47 -9.22
CA SER A 627 35.60 19.60 -7.93
C SER A 627 35.77 18.36 -7.05
N LEU A 628 35.63 17.16 -7.61
CA LEU A 628 35.79 15.90 -6.86
C LEU A 628 37.24 15.67 -6.42
N VAL A 629 38.21 16.00 -7.27
CA VAL A 629 39.63 15.80 -7.01
C VAL A 629 40.18 16.82 -6.00
N SER A 630 39.68 18.05 -6.01
CA SER A 630 40.13 19.11 -5.09
C SER A 630 39.53 19.01 -3.68
N ASP A 631 38.42 18.26 -3.53
CA ASP A 631 37.73 18.10 -2.26
C ASP A 631 38.56 17.27 -1.26
N GLN A 632 38.83 17.88 -0.11
CA GLN A 632 39.62 17.28 0.97
C GLN A 632 38.87 16.16 1.70
N ARG A 633 37.55 16.08 1.54
CA ARG A 633 36.72 15.02 2.15
C ARG A 633 37.09 13.64 1.59
N PHE A 634 37.59 13.54 0.36
CA PHE A 634 37.81 12.26 -0.34
C PHE A 634 39.28 11.88 -0.52
N VAL A 635 40.18 12.40 0.32
CA VAL A 635 41.60 12.04 0.26
C VAL A 635 41.77 10.58 0.71
N PRO A 636 42.49 9.74 -0.05
CA PRO A 636 42.76 8.35 0.35
C PRO A 636 43.46 8.29 1.71
N VAL A 637 42.98 7.41 2.59
CA VAL A 637 43.53 7.24 3.94
C VAL A 637 44.32 5.94 4.05
N GLN A 638 45.43 5.97 4.79
CA GLN A 638 46.17 4.76 5.12
C GLN A 638 45.59 4.13 6.37
N VAL A 639 45.08 2.90 6.23
CA VAL A 639 44.59 2.09 7.34
C VAL A 639 45.67 1.10 7.73
N SER A 640 45.90 0.94 9.04
CA SER A 640 46.84 -0.05 9.56
C SER A 640 46.08 -1.22 10.18
N ASP A 641 46.15 -2.38 9.52
CA ASP A 641 45.65 -3.63 10.09
C ASP A 641 46.75 -4.31 10.89
N GLN A 642 46.45 -4.63 12.15
CA GLN A 642 47.35 -5.34 13.03
C GLN A 642 47.00 -6.83 13.04
N ASN A 643 47.72 -7.62 12.24
CA ASN A 643 47.60 -9.07 12.29
C ASN A 643 48.38 -9.60 13.49
N ILE A 644 47.68 -10.23 14.45
CA ILE A 644 48.24 -10.80 15.67
C ILE A 644 48.24 -12.31 15.54
N VAL A 645 49.40 -12.90 15.28
CA VAL A 645 49.57 -14.36 15.21
C VAL A 645 50.04 -14.87 16.57
N SER A 646 49.29 -15.81 17.15
CA SER A 646 49.65 -16.47 18.40
C SER A 646 50.63 -17.62 18.13
N LEU A 647 51.63 -17.80 18.99
CA LEU A 647 52.63 -18.85 18.76
C LEU A 647 52.06 -20.26 18.90
N ILE A 648 50.95 -20.44 19.61
CA ILE A 648 50.24 -21.72 19.68
C ILE A 648 49.77 -22.23 18.30
N ASP A 649 49.50 -21.32 17.36
CA ASP A 649 49.07 -21.67 15.99
C ASP A 649 50.24 -22.13 15.10
N PHE A 650 51.49 -22.00 15.58
CA PHE A 650 52.70 -22.38 14.86
C PHE A 650 52.94 -23.89 14.93
N ARG A 651 52.32 -24.63 14.00
CA ARG A 651 52.37 -26.11 13.91
C ARG A 651 53.78 -26.72 13.97
N MET A 652 54.81 -26.00 13.54
CA MET A 652 56.20 -26.44 13.60
C MET A 652 56.73 -26.57 15.04
N LEU A 653 56.28 -25.72 15.97
CA LEU A 653 56.68 -25.83 17.39
C LEU A 653 56.15 -27.12 18.00
N LEU A 654 54.91 -27.51 17.68
CA LEU A 654 54.34 -28.78 18.10
C LEU A 654 55.14 -29.97 17.53
N ALA A 655 55.52 -29.92 16.24
CA ALA A 655 56.33 -30.95 15.62
C ALA A 655 57.69 -31.12 16.33
N ILE A 656 58.33 -30.02 16.74
CA ILE A 656 59.59 -30.04 17.50
C ILE A 656 59.41 -30.72 18.88
N ILE A 657 58.32 -30.41 19.60
CA ILE A 657 58.03 -31.04 20.90
C ILE A 657 57.81 -32.55 20.76
N VAL A 658 57.00 -32.96 19.79
CA VAL A 658 56.71 -34.37 19.51
C VAL A 658 57.98 -35.12 19.11
N PHE A 659 58.79 -34.53 18.22
CA PHE A 659 60.07 -35.10 17.81
C PHE A 659 61.03 -35.24 18.99
N SER A 660 61.12 -34.22 19.85
CA SER A 660 61.98 -34.24 21.02
C SER A 660 61.59 -35.35 22.01
N LEU A 661 60.29 -35.52 22.28
CA LEU A 661 59.77 -36.62 23.10
C LEU A 661 60.03 -38.01 22.49
N ALA A 662 59.79 -38.16 21.19
CA ALA A 662 60.01 -39.41 20.48
C ALA A 662 61.49 -39.80 20.46
N ALA A 663 62.38 -38.84 20.19
CA ALA A 663 63.83 -39.03 20.23
C ALA A 663 64.32 -39.35 21.65
N GLU A 664 63.82 -38.65 22.67
CA GLU A 664 64.14 -38.91 24.08
C GLU A 664 63.77 -40.34 24.46
N TRP A 665 62.57 -40.78 24.12
CA TRP A 665 62.09 -42.15 24.38
C TRP A 665 62.92 -43.20 23.64
N PHE A 666 63.21 -42.98 22.35
CA PHE A 666 63.98 -43.92 21.54
C PHE A 666 65.40 -44.10 22.08
N ILE A 667 66.09 -42.99 22.41
CA ILE A 667 67.45 -43.02 22.97
C ILE A 667 67.48 -43.71 24.34
N ARG A 668 66.48 -43.45 25.19
CA ARG A 668 66.32 -44.12 26.49
C ARG A 668 66.17 -45.64 26.33
N LYS A 669 65.28 -46.06 25.43
CA LYS A 669 65.02 -47.49 25.16
C LYS A 669 66.24 -48.20 24.58
N TYR A 670 66.92 -47.58 23.61
CA TYR A 670 68.13 -48.14 22.99
C TYR A 670 69.31 -48.24 23.98
N SER A 671 69.41 -47.30 24.91
CA SER A 671 70.49 -47.26 25.91
C SER A 671 70.21 -48.09 27.18
N GLY A 672 69.07 -48.80 27.24
CA GLY A 672 68.65 -49.62 28.39
C GLY A 672 68.28 -48.80 29.64
N LEU A 673 67.80 -47.57 29.46
CA LEU A 673 67.37 -46.65 30.51
C LEU A 673 65.83 -46.64 30.53
N THR A 674 65.21 -47.62 31.20
CA THR A 674 63.76 -47.60 31.50
C THR A 674 63.50 -47.14 32.91
#